data_AF-A0A7U7D194-F1
#
_entry.id   AF-A0A7U7D194-F1
#
_cell.length_a   1.000
_cell.length_b   1.000
_cell.length_c   1.000
_cell.angle_alpha   90.00
_cell.angle_beta   90.00
_cell.angle_gamma   90.00
#
_symmetry.space_group_name_H-M   'P 1'
#
loop_
_entity.id
_entity.type
_entity.pdbx_description
1 polymer ?
#
loop_
_entity_poly.entity_id
_entity_poly.type
_entity_poly.pdbx_seq_one_letter_code
_entity_poly.pdbx_strand_id
1 'polypeptide(L)'
;MNTIFLFEAGRTSKHWLTYLVALLLAALGIFCGSQFNLSVGEGIYLNSPYTIGFMTGILSLAIIFFASVYALQLLFKDQDSKFDHILFSFPFSKSSYLKGKFTTYFLQTFVSFSFLMTGFLIGQIMRTGSEMQEGFNIIHYIYPLLIFGLINSFFVCSFLFLISFIVKKKLLVVVGGLLLYVLYMIVLLFSNSPFMAGSLPQSLETQQLSALIDPFGLSAYFMQARDLSSYQKNIQMVPFTGYLLFNRLLFILISVGFLLLSFRLFSFSNVSGKKVKTSGPIQLLSETDRSEYSTVSANFGGSASSRAVFSFVKIDLTYLFKSIAVPAVSILLLFCVGMEMYAEIEKGIRLPQKYAGSGLMAKTISENFHLLGLLISVYFLNDIFWRSRSSGFFLIENSTYFSKNRVTGHFISISLLLFFFTGILIAEGIVFQAAYQYFYIDWRAYLGVFLFNTFPLILFSGLILLINDRIPNKFIALAVSIPAVFVLSGPVSGKIISYPLFRIFSDFKGTYSDFNGYGIYEKAFAQRLLFGTGIICTLWMFNHFIRIKKISVIPSGLSILLLISGIFAGVFFMKGYVPKNEDLAILSSVEYEKNFRKYENLPQPDITDITTEINLYPSENAYQIIGKYTLTNQTGRPINKILINFNEDLKLESAVLISGRETMKINKNTKEVVLKQAIQSGETASLNFNLFYQWFAVNGHQSFNSVIENGSFMRISRYYPTIGYQKDYEIQDEKQRSQFRLGKLTELKKPEAPEVVKKDFINLNMTVSTEENQTAIGTGDLVKKWTKSGRHYFRYKADQIPFRFAVSSANYEIKSERYKGITINIFYHQKHFENVDHLLENAKLTLDYCQQNFGKYPFATINFAEISSFTRGFAATAYPSAVFMPEDMVFHANIQADKKQDVINELAGHELSHLWWGNSQINPDNREGSVMLTETLAMYTEMMLYKKMHGREKMMERIQVHEQIYDNEKGLSENVPIYKATGGVPHISYSKGAAAMVELSNLIGEENVNTALKSFLNNNQYPKKPSSLDLINEFYKAAPNASVRKQIDRLFKTTENITFTSESKNASTKTNQK
;
A
#
# COMPACT_ATOMS: atom_id res chain seq x y z
N MET A 1 40.67 35.21 1.21
CA MET A 1 39.35 34.66 1.59
C MET A 1 38.23 35.51 0.99
N ASN A 2 37.12 34.92 0.56
CA ASN A 2 36.00 35.67 -0.02
C ASN A 2 35.21 36.40 1.09
N THR A 3 35.23 37.74 1.08
CA THR A 3 34.63 38.59 2.13
C THR A 3 33.11 38.43 2.23
N ILE A 4 32.44 38.21 1.09
CA ILE A 4 30.98 38.01 1.04
C ILE A 4 30.60 36.70 1.73
N PHE A 5 31.38 35.64 1.48
CA PHE A 5 31.19 34.35 2.15
C PHE A 5 31.35 34.48 3.67
N LEU A 6 32.42 35.13 4.13
CA LEU A 6 32.69 35.30 5.57
C LEU A 6 31.60 36.11 6.27
N PHE A 7 31.08 37.16 5.61
CA PHE A 7 29.99 37.97 6.14
C PHE A 7 28.72 37.14 6.32
N GLU A 8 28.31 36.40 5.28
CA GLU A 8 27.09 35.58 5.37
C GLU A 8 27.26 34.41 6.35
N ALA A 9 28.43 33.74 6.36
CA ALA A 9 28.73 32.68 7.30
C ALA A 9 28.70 33.17 8.76
N GLY A 10 29.32 34.33 9.03
CA GLY A 10 29.32 34.96 10.36
C GLY A 10 27.93 35.43 10.80
N ARG A 11 27.09 35.86 9.85
CA ARG A 11 25.69 36.21 10.12
C ARG A 11 24.87 34.97 10.50
N THR A 12 24.99 33.90 9.71
CA THR A 12 24.23 32.67 9.94
C THR A 12 24.63 31.99 11.26
N SER A 13 25.92 31.97 11.60
CA SER A 13 26.39 31.37 12.86
C SER A 13 25.99 32.15 14.11
N LYS A 14 25.86 33.48 14.03
CA LYS A 14 25.44 34.31 15.16
C LYS A 14 23.93 34.35 15.37
N HIS A 15 23.14 33.83 14.44
CA HIS A 15 21.68 33.93 14.49
C HIS A 15 21.07 32.71 15.21
N TRP A 16 20.40 32.93 16.36
CA TRP A 16 19.86 31.85 17.19
C TRP A 16 18.90 30.89 16.44
N LEU A 17 18.14 31.42 15.47
CA LEU A 17 17.19 30.65 14.67
C LEU A 17 17.88 29.53 13.86
N THR A 18 19.16 29.73 13.49
CA THR A 18 19.95 28.71 12.77
C THR A 18 20.10 27.44 13.63
N TYR A 19 20.36 27.60 14.93
CA TYR A 19 20.47 26.48 15.86
C TYR A 19 19.13 25.79 16.10
N LEU A 20 18.04 26.56 16.17
CA LEU A 20 16.69 25.99 16.25
C LEU A 20 16.36 25.13 15.02
N VAL A 21 16.67 25.62 13.81
CA VAL A 21 16.47 24.86 12.57
C VAL A 21 17.32 23.60 12.56
N ALA A 22 18.60 23.68 12.97
CA ALA A 22 19.46 22.50 13.08
C ALA A 22 18.89 21.45 14.05
N LEU A 23 18.38 21.88 15.21
CA LEU A 23 17.74 21.00 16.19
C LEU A 23 16.45 20.37 15.64
N LEU A 24 15.62 21.12 14.94
CA LEU A 24 14.40 20.61 14.31
C LEU A 24 14.71 19.60 13.21
N LEU A 25 15.74 19.84 12.38
CA LEU A 25 16.18 18.91 11.35
C LEU A 25 16.77 17.63 11.95
N ALA A 26 17.54 17.74 13.02
CA ALA A 26 18.03 16.57 13.76
C ALA A 26 16.87 15.78 14.39
N ALA A 27 15.89 16.45 15.01
CA ALA A 27 14.70 15.80 15.55
C ALA A 27 13.86 15.10 14.48
N LEU A 28 13.69 15.73 13.31
CA LEU A 28 13.05 15.11 12.15
C LEU A 28 13.85 13.90 11.65
N GLY A 29 15.18 13.99 11.64
CA GLY A 29 16.07 12.86 11.36
C GLY A 29 15.87 11.70 12.34
N ILE A 30 15.86 11.97 13.66
CA ILE A 30 15.64 10.95 14.71
C ILE A 30 14.30 10.25 14.50
N PHE A 31 13.27 11.02 14.17
CA PHE A 31 11.96 10.48 13.84
C PHE A 31 12.04 9.54 12.62
N CYS A 32 12.67 9.97 11.52
CA CYS A 32 12.84 9.14 10.33
C CYS A 32 13.62 7.85 10.64
N GLY A 33 14.73 7.94 11.37
CA GLY A 33 15.57 6.79 11.72
C GLY A 33 14.90 5.79 12.65
N SER A 34 14.03 6.25 13.56
CA SER A 34 13.37 5.39 14.54
C SER A 34 12.03 4.82 14.07
N GLN A 35 11.31 5.52 13.18
CA GLN A 35 9.94 5.15 12.80
C GLN A 35 9.77 4.64 11.37
N PHE A 36 10.66 4.96 10.42
CA PHE A 36 10.50 4.50 9.04
C PHE A 36 10.93 3.04 8.90
N ASN A 37 9.99 2.19 8.51
CA ASN A 37 10.17 0.74 8.32
C ASN A 37 10.13 0.39 6.83
N LEU A 38 10.85 1.12 5.98
CA LEU A 38 10.97 0.77 4.57
C LEU A 38 12.02 -0.33 4.44
N SER A 39 11.62 -1.57 4.77
CA SER A 39 12.43 -2.73 4.41
C SER A 39 12.38 -2.91 2.90
N VAL A 40 13.54 -3.08 2.29
CA VAL A 40 13.67 -3.21 0.85
C VAL A 40 13.46 -4.66 0.40
N GLY A 41 13.44 -5.61 1.35
CA GLY A 41 13.29 -7.04 1.08
C GLY A 41 13.40 -7.90 2.34
N GLU A 42 12.95 -9.14 2.26
CA GLU A 42 13.04 -10.11 3.37
C GLU A 42 14.49 -10.47 3.68
N GLY A 43 14.84 -10.43 4.98
CA GLY A 43 16.19 -10.74 5.45
C GLY A 43 17.23 -9.61 5.25
N ILE A 44 16.83 -8.44 4.77
CA ILE A 44 17.69 -7.24 4.72
C ILE A 44 17.45 -6.37 5.95
N TYR A 45 18.49 -6.14 6.76
CA TYR A 45 18.39 -5.34 7.98
C TYR A 45 18.16 -3.85 7.68
N LEU A 46 17.48 -3.16 8.59
CA LEU A 46 17.15 -1.73 8.44
C LEU A 46 18.37 -0.82 8.57
N ASN A 47 19.38 -1.26 9.31
CA ASN A 47 20.68 -0.60 9.45
C ASN A 47 21.77 -1.23 8.55
N SER A 48 21.39 -2.03 7.55
CA SER A 48 22.31 -2.52 6.53
C SER A 48 22.89 -1.36 5.70
N PRO A 49 24.13 -1.48 5.17
CA PRO A 49 24.71 -0.47 4.29
C PRO A 49 23.84 -0.19 3.05
N TYR A 50 23.13 -1.20 2.55
CA TYR A 50 22.19 -1.03 1.44
C TYR A 50 20.97 -0.18 1.85
N THR A 51 20.28 -0.54 2.93
CA THR A 51 19.09 0.21 3.39
C THR A 51 19.45 1.64 3.79
N ILE A 52 20.60 1.86 4.43
CA ILE A 52 21.07 3.22 4.77
C ILE A 52 21.32 4.05 3.51
N GLY A 53 21.96 3.47 2.48
CA GLY A 53 22.20 4.16 1.22
C GLY A 53 20.90 4.52 0.50
N PHE A 54 19.97 3.58 0.41
CA PHE A 54 18.62 3.79 -0.12
C PHE A 54 17.87 4.90 0.63
N MET A 55 17.80 4.83 1.97
CA MET A 55 17.14 5.82 2.80
C MET A 55 17.77 7.21 2.67
N THR A 56 19.10 7.28 2.61
CA THR A 56 19.81 8.55 2.40
C THR A 56 19.48 9.15 1.04
N GLY A 57 19.39 8.32 0.00
CA GLY A 57 18.98 8.74 -1.34
C GLY A 57 17.56 9.30 -1.36
N ILE A 58 16.58 8.63 -0.73
CA ILE A 58 15.21 9.15 -0.59
C ILE A 58 15.20 10.46 0.20
N LEU A 59 15.83 10.49 1.37
CA LEU A 59 15.87 11.69 2.23
C LEU A 59 16.55 12.87 1.51
N SER A 60 17.47 12.61 0.58
CA SER A 60 18.14 13.65 -0.20
C SER A 60 17.17 14.49 -1.07
N LEU A 61 15.95 14.02 -1.33
CA LEU A 61 14.91 14.83 -1.98
C LEU A 61 14.54 16.08 -1.14
N ALA A 62 14.69 16.02 0.18
CA ALA A 62 14.50 17.16 1.07
C ALA A 62 15.47 18.33 0.76
N ILE A 63 16.59 18.06 0.08
CA ILE A 63 17.53 19.08 -0.39
C ILE A 63 16.83 20.07 -1.32
N ILE A 64 15.87 19.64 -2.16
CA ILE A 64 15.07 20.54 -3.01
C ILE A 64 14.38 21.60 -2.14
N PHE A 65 13.78 21.16 -1.04
CA PHE A 65 13.09 22.05 -0.11
C PHE A 65 14.06 22.99 0.60
N PHE A 66 15.16 22.49 1.17
CA PHE A 66 16.17 23.31 1.83
C PHE A 66 16.76 24.35 0.88
N ALA A 67 17.16 23.93 -0.31
CA ALA A 67 17.73 24.79 -1.35
C ALA A 67 16.70 25.84 -1.81
N SER A 68 15.43 25.50 -1.97
CA SER A 68 14.40 26.46 -2.38
C SER A 68 14.17 27.54 -1.31
N VAL A 69 14.08 27.14 -0.04
CA VAL A 69 13.92 28.08 1.09
C VAL A 69 15.14 28.99 1.21
N TYR A 70 16.35 28.45 1.18
CA TYR A 70 17.57 29.25 1.29
C TYR A 70 17.81 30.13 0.07
N ALA A 71 17.40 29.73 -1.14
CA ALA A 71 17.47 30.58 -2.31
C ALA A 71 16.66 31.87 -2.11
N LEU A 72 15.41 31.73 -1.63
CA LEU A 72 14.52 32.86 -1.34
C LEU A 72 15.07 33.77 -0.23
N GLN A 73 15.72 33.20 0.78
CA GLN A 73 16.23 33.95 1.94
C GLN A 73 17.63 34.57 1.75
N LEU A 74 18.48 33.99 0.90
CA LEU A 74 19.88 34.40 0.74
C LEU A 74 20.16 35.08 -0.60
N LEU A 75 19.58 34.57 -1.69
CA LEU A 75 19.86 35.06 -3.05
C LEU A 75 19.01 36.28 -3.39
N PHE A 76 17.76 36.34 -2.92
CA PHE A 76 16.86 37.49 -3.14
C PHE A 76 16.94 38.56 -2.07
N LYS A 77 17.64 38.30 -0.96
CA LYS A 77 17.71 39.20 0.21
C LYS A 77 18.11 40.63 -0.17
N ASP A 78 19.15 40.76 -0.98
CA ASP A 78 19.71 42.06 -1.36
C ASP A 78 18.75 42.82 -2.28
N GLN A 79 18.03 42.11 -3.16
CA GLN A 79 17.01 42.67 -4.04
C GLN A 79 15.73 43.06 -3.26
N ASP A 80 15.27 42.23 -2.32
CA ASP A 80 14.09 42.49 -1.50
C ASP A 80 14.25 43.72 -0.61
N SER A 81 15.46 43.91 -0.08
CA SER A 81 15.82 45.08 0.73
C SER A 81 16.25 46.29 -0.10
N LYS A 82 16.31 46.16 -1.44
CA LYS A 82 16.90 47.14 -2.37
C LYS A 82 18.36 47.53 -2.02
N PHE A 83 19.04 46.69 -1.24
CA PHE A 83 20.43 46.89 -0.85
C PHE A 83 21.40 46.50 -1.96
N ASP A 84 20.95 45.72 -2.95
CA ASP A 84 21.69 45.36 -4.16
C ASP A 84 22.29 46.58 -4.88
N HIS A 85 21.57 47.72 -4.93
CA HIS A 85 22.07 48.97 -5.51
C HIS A 85 23.30 49.54 -4.80
N ILE A 86 23.38 49.40 -3.48
CA ILE A 86 24.53 49.86 -2.68
C ILE A 86 25.63 48.81 -2.72
N LEU A 87 25.26 47.53 -2.64
CA LEU A 87 26.23 46.43 -2.67
C LEU A 87 26.98 46.39 -4.00
N PHE A 88 26.33 46.63 -5.13
CA PHE A 88 26.94 46.58 -6.46
C PHE A 88 27.81 47.80 -6.79
N SER A 89 27.85 48.85 -5.96
CA SER A 89 28.78 49.97 -6.13
C SER A 89 30.17 49.72 -5.52
N PHE A 90 30.35 48.63 -4.76
CA PHE A 90 31.65 48.26 -4.19
C PHE A 90 32.58 47.60 -5.22
N PRO A 91 33.91 47.74 -5.07
CA PRO A 91 34.89 47.25 -6.04
C PRO A 91 35.19 45.75 -5.87
N PHE A 92 34.19 44.88 -6.04
CA PHE A 92 34.40 43.43 -6.08
C PHE A 92 34.09 42.84 -7.47
N SER A 93 34.84 41.81 -7.85
CA SER A 93 34.64 41.14 -9.13
C SER A 93 33.33 40.32 -9.15
N LYS A 94 32.77 40.12 -10.35
CA LYS A 94 31.66 39.20 -10.61
C LYS A 94 31.93 37.79 -10.07
N SER A 95 33.16 37.31 -10.23
CA SER A 95 33.61 36.01 -9.73
C SER A 95 33.59 35.94 -8.21
N SER A 96 34.07 36.98 -7.55
CA SER A 96 34.05 37.09 -6.08
C SER A 96 32.62 37.11 -5.55
N TYR A 97 31.71 37.84 -6.19
CA TYR A 97 30.30 37.90 -5.78
C TYR A 97 29.60 36.55 -5.90
N LEU A 98 29.62 35.95 -7.09
CA LEU A 98 28.90 34.71 -7.38
C LEU A 98 29.46 33.53 -6.59
N LYS A 99 30.79 33.37 -6.51
CA LYS A 99 31.41 32.32 -5.68
C LYS A 99 31.03 32.49 -4.21
N GLY A 100 31.02 33.72 -3.70
CA GLY A 100 30.68 33.98 -2.30
C GLY A 100 29.24 33.57 -1.97
N LYS A 101 28.28 34.04 -2.77
CA LYS A 101 26.86 33.72 -2.60
C LYS A 101 26.58 32.23 -2.81
N PHE A 102 27.14 31.62 -3.85
CA PHE A 102 26.93 30.20 -4.13
C PHE A 102 27.53 29.30 -3.04
N THR A 103 28.78 29.53 -2.61
CA THR A 103 29.41 28.69 -1.58
C THR A 103 28.66 28.76 -0.25
N THR A 104 28.18 29.93 0.18
CA THR A 104 27.33 30.04 1.38
C THR A 104 26.03 29.25 1.19
N TYR A 105 25.35 29.47 0.07
CA TYR A 105 24.06 28.83 -0.23
C TYR A 105 24.16 27.30 -0.28
N PHE A 106 25.17 26.78 -0.97
CA PHE A 106 25.46 25.35 -1.07
C PHE A 106 25.82 24.75 0.30
N LEU A 107 26.77 25.35 1.04
CA LEU A 107 27.19 24.80 2.34
C LEU A 107 26.06 24.81 3.35
N GLN A 108 25.24 25.87 3.39
CA GLN A 108 24.10 25.93 4.31
C GLN A 108 23.06 24.84 3.98
N THR A 109 22.82 24.57 2.70
CA THR A 109 21.96 23.47 2.25
C THR A 109 22.53 22.11 2.64
N PHE A 110 23.80 21.86 2.33
CA PHE A 110 24.46 20.58 2.65
C PHE A 110 24.54 20.32 4.15
N VAL A 111 24.93 21.32 4.96
CA VAL A 111 24.97 21.20 6.43
C VAL A 111 23.59 20.92 7.02
N SER A 112 22.53 21.54 6.48
CA SER A 112 21.15 21.25 6.90
C SER A 112 20.78 19.79 6.64
N PHE A 113 21.14 19.25 5.47
CA PHE A 113 20.96 17.83 5.17
C PHE A 113 21.82 16.93 6.07
N SER A 114 23.05 17.33 6.39
CA SER A 114 23.90 16.61 7.34
C SER A 114 23.28 16.53 8.73
N PHE A 115 22.64 17.59 9.24
CA PHE A 115 21.91 17.54 10.52
C PHE A 115 20.74 16.55 10.49
N LEU A 116 19.99 16.51 9.38
CA LEU A 116 18.93 15.52 9.17
C LEU A 116 19.52 14.09 9.18
N MET A 117 20.65 13.86 8.51
CA MET A 117 21.31 12.56 8.50
C MET A 117 21.94 12.16 9.84
N THR A 118 22.47 13.12 10.61
CA THR A 118 22.91 12.88 11.99
C THR A 118 21.73 12.46 12.87
N GLY A 119 20.58 13.13 12.70
CA GLY A 119 19.34 12.71 13.35
C GLY A 119 18.94 11.29 12.96
N PHE A 120 18.94 10.97 11.66
CA PHE A 120 18.61 9.63 11.14
C PHE A 120 19.50 8.55 11.75
N LEU A 121 20.81 8.80 11.83
CA LEU A 121 21.76 7.93 12.50
C LEU A 121 21.40 7.71 13.98
N ILE A 122 21.11 8.77 14.74
CA ILE A 122 20.71 8.66 16.15
C ILE A 122 19.41 7.85 16.27
N GLY A 123 18.42 8.11 15.41
CA GLY A 123 17.16 7.38 15.39
C GLY A 123 17.32 5.88 15.12
N GLN A 124 18.23 5.49 14.22
CA GLN A 124 18.56 4.10 13.94
C GLN A 124 19.27 3.42 15.13
N ILE A 125 20.17 4.12 15.82
CA ILE A 125 20.83 3.59 17.03
C ILE A 125 19.83 3.34 18.17
N MET A 126 18.79 4.18 18.28
CA MET A 126 17.74 4.02 19.30
C MET A 126 16.83 2.82 19.04
N ARG A 127 16.88 2.22 17.84
CA ARG A 127 16.01 1.14 17.44
C ARG A 127 16.54 -0.21 17.96
N THR A 128 15.63 -1.09 18.36
CA THR A 128 15.96 -2.46 18.76
C THR A 128 14.95 -3.43 18.15
N GLY A 129 15.37 -4.67 17.88
CA GLY A 129 14.51 -5.71 17.30
C GLY A 129 15.29 -6.65 16.39
N SER A 130 14.65 -7.73 15.94
CA SER A 130 15.20 -8.71 15.00
C SER A 130 15.51 -8.14 13.61
N GLU A 131 14.87 -7.02 13.25
CA GLU A 131 15.09 -6.28 12.00
C GLU A 131 16.37 -5.42 11.98
N MET A 132 17.11 -5.37 13.09
CA MET A 132 18.34 -4.60 13.25
C MET A 132 19.53 -5.54 13.37
N GLN A 133 20.58 -5.27 12.61
CA GLN A 133 21.86 -5.95 12.74
C GLN A 133 22.61 -5.46 13.97
N GLU A 134 23.32 -6.36 14.64
CA GLU A 134 24.25 -6.01 15.72
C GLU A 134 25.50 -5.30 15.18
N GLY A 135 25.97 -4.29 15.92
CA GLY A 135 27.16 -3.53 15.57
C GLY A 135 26.87 -2.18 14.90
N PHE A 136 27.86 -1.29 14.96
CA PHE A 136 27.76 0.05 14.42
C PHE A 136 28.95 0.34 13.50
N ASN A 137 28.67 0.79 12.27
CA ASN A 137 29.70 1.25 11.35
C ASN A 137 29.34 2.62 10.77
N ILE A 138 30.12 3.63 11.15
CA ILE A 138 29.91 5.02 10.72
C ILE A 138 30.09 5.19 9.20
N ILE A 139 30.90 4.35 8.54
CA ILE A 139 31.16 4.50 7.10
C ILE A 139 29.88 4.27 6.29
N HIS A 140 28.97 3.42 6.78
CA HIS A 140 27.69 3.15 6.13
C HIS A 140 26.81 4.42 6.00
N TYR A 141 27.05 5.43 6.85
CA TYR A 141 26.33 6.71 6.83
C TYR A 141 27.10 7.82 6.11
N ILE A 142 28.42 7.88 6.28
CA ILE A 142 29.26 8.90 5.63
C ILE A 142 29.30 8.69 4.11
N TYR A 143 29.44 7.44 3.65
CA TYR A 143 29.52 7.11 2.23
C TYR A 143 28.30 7.62 1.43
N PRO A 144 27.04 7.27 1.78
CA PRO A 144 25.89 7.79 1.06
C PRO A 144 25.62 9.28 1.32
N LEU A 145 26.04 9.85 2.47
CA LEU A 145 25.97 11.29 2.70
C LEU A 145 26.82 12.07 1.68
N LEU A 146 27.98 11.54 1.28
CA LEU A 146 28.80 12.16 0.23
C LEU A 146 28.21 11.94 -1.16
N ILE A 147 27.78 10.71 -1.49
CA ILE A 147 27.28 10.39 -2.84
C ILE A 147 25.94 11.08 -3.14
N PHE A 148 25.01 11.05 -2.19
CA PHE A 148 23.70 11.65 -2.35
C PHE A 148 23.65 13.06 -1.79
N GLY A 149 24.02 13.23 -0.52
CA GLY A 149 23.90 14.53 0.15
C GLY A 149 24.71 15.64 -0.51
N LEU A 150 26.02 15.42 -0.71
CA LEU A 150 26.91 16.45 -1.27
C LEU A 150 26.61 16.73 -2.74
N ILE A 151 26.52 15.69 -3.57
CA ILE A 151 26.32 15.82 -5.02
C ILE A 151 24.93 16.38 -5.33
N ASN A 152 23.87 15.89 -4.67
CA ASN A 152 22.51 16.40 -4.90
C ASN A 152 22.40 17.85 -4.40
N SER A 153 23.03 18.21 -3.27
CA SER A 153 23.11 19.60 -2.83
C SER A 153 23.79 20.48 -3.87
N PHE A 154 24.89 20.00 -4.48
CA PHE A 154 25.64 20.76 -5.48
C PHE A 154 24.80 20.97 -6.74
N PHE A 155 24.12 19.94 -7.22
CA PHE A 155 23.25 20.00 -8.39
C PHE A 155 22.03 20.91 -8.19
N VAL A 156 21.24 20.65 -7.15
CA VAL A 156 20.03 21.42 -6.85
C VAL A 156 20.38 22.89 -6.63
N CYS A 157 21.42 23.18 -5.84
CA CYS A 157 21.83 24.56 -5.62
C CYS A 157 22.29 25.22 -6.93
N SER A 158 23.07 24.53 -7.77
CA SER A 158 23.57 25.10 -9.03
C SER A 158 22.43 25.46 -9.99
N PHE A 159 21.43 24.58 -10.10
CA PHE A 159 20.24 24.81 -10.92
C PHE A 159 19.37 25.96 -10.41
N LEU A 160 19.04 25.98 -9.11
CA LEU A 160 18.22 27.06 -8.53
C LEU A 160 18.95 28.40 -8.48
N PHE A 161 20.26 28.38 -8.30
CA PHE A 161 21.11 29.57 -8.37
C PHE A 161 21.07 30.20 -9.77
N LEU A 162 21.17 29.38 -10.82
CA LEU A 162 21.01 29.82 -12.21
C LEU A 162 19.67 30.54 -12.44
N ILE A 163 18.56 29.91 -12.04
CA ILE A 163 17.22 30.49 -12.19
C ILE A 163 17.09 31.79 -11.40
N SER A 164 17.61 31.83 -10.17
CA SER A 164 17.53 33.00 -9.30
C SER A 164 18.15 34.24 -9.94
N PHE A 165 19.31 34.11 -10.56
CA PHE A 165 20.05 35.24 -11.15
C PHE A 165 19.62 35.61 -12.58
N ILE A 166 19.12 34.65 -13.38
CA ILE A 166 18.60 34.93 -14.72
C ILE A 166 17.24 35.63 -14.63
N VAL A 167 16.31 35.02 -13.89
CA VAL A 167 14.90 35.41 -13.97
C VAL A 167 14.58 36.52 -12.95
N LYS A 168 15.29 36.55 -11.81
CA LYS A 168 15.05 37.48 -10.70
C LYS A 168 13.59 37.49 -10.23
N LYS A 169 12.89 36.37 -10.39
CA LYS A 169 11.52 36.14 -9.91
C LYS A 169 11.49 34.93 -8.99
N LYS A 170 11.09 35.16 -7.73
CA LYS A 170 10.93 34.13 -6.70
C LYS A 170 10.06 32.95 -7.17
N LEU A 171 8.99 33.24 -7.91
CA LEU A 171 8.10 32.25 -8.51
C LEU A 171 8.84 31.20 -9.32
N LEU A 172 9.72 31.61 -10.25
CA LEU A 172 10.38 30.64 -11.12
C LEU A 172 11.42 29.79 -10.40
N VAL A 173 11.94 30.26 -9.26
CA VAL A 173 12.84 29.44 -8.42
C VAL A 173 12.06 28.34 -7.71
N VAL A 174 10.88 28.64 -7.18
CA VAL A 174 9.98 27.63 -6.60
C VAL A 174 9.52 26.64 -7.66
N VAL A 175 9.10 27.12 -8.83
CA VAL A 175 8.74 26.25 -9.98
C VAL A 175 9.94 25.43 -10.47
N GLY A 176 11.16 25.98 -10.42
CA GLY A 176 12.37 25.24 -10.71
C GLY A 176 12.61 24.08 -9.74
N GLY A 177 12.46 24.33 -8.43
CA GLY A 177 12.56 23.27 -7.41
C GLY A 177 11.50 22.20 -7.62
N LEU A 178 10.26 22.62 -7.92
CA LEU A 178 9.16 21.73 -8.26
C LEU A 178 9.45 20.87 -9.49
N LEU A 179 9.98 21.48 -10.54
CA LEU A 179 10.34 20.80 -11.78
C LEU A 179 11.39 19.71 -11.53
N LEU A 180 12.37 19.96 -10.65
CA LEU A 180 13.36 18.93 -10.28
C LEU A 180 12.71 17.72 -9.59
N TYR A 181 11.73 17.97 -8.71
CA TYR A 181 10.98 16.90 -8.05
C TYR A 181 10.14 16.11 -9.05
N VAL A 182 9.41 16.81 -9.93
CA VAL A 182 8.60 16.21 -11.00
C VAL A 182 9.46 15.36 -11.93
N LEU A 183 10.59 15.90 -12.41
CA LEU A 183 11.52 15.17 -13.28
C LEU A 183 12.06 13.92 -12.60
N TYR A 184 12.43 14.00 -11.32
CA TYR A 184 12.84 12.85 -10.54
C TYR A 184 11.75 11.78 -10.47
N MET A 185 10.50 12.15 -10.13
CA MET A 185 9.39 11.20 -10.02
C MET A 185 9.11 10.48 -11.35
N ILE A 186 9.17 11.21 -12.47
CA ILE A 186 9.02 10.61 -13.82
C ILE A 186 10.14 9.62 -14.08
N VAL A 187 11.39 9.98 -13.80
CA VAL A 187 12.53 9.07 -14.03
C VAL A 187 12.42 7.84 -13.13
N LEU A 188 12.03 7.99 -11.87
CA LEU A 188 11.93 6.89 -10.91
C LEU A 188 10.89 5.84 -11.33
N LEU A 189 9.82 6.23 -12.04
CA LEU A 189 8.85 5.29 -12.64
C LEU A 189 9.54 4.29 -13.58
N PHE A 190 10.64 4.70 -14.21
CA PHE A 190 11.41 3.89 -15.13
C PHE A 190 12.54 3.08 -14.47
N SER A 191 12.79 3.27 -13.17
CA SER A 191 13.95 2.71 -12.47
C SER A 191 13.70 1.38 -11.78
N ASN A 192 12.45 0.87 -11.81
CA ASN A 192 12.02 -0.31 -11.06
C ASN A 192 12.36 -0.24 -9.57
N SER A 193 12.20 0.95 -8.97
CA SER A 193 12.54 1.19 -7.56
C SER A 193 11.65 0.37 -6.63
N PRO A 194 12.18 -0.16 -5.51
CA PRO A 194 11.37 -0.71 -4.41
C PRO A 194 10.38 0.31 -3.81
N PHE A 195 10.64 1.61 -3.98
CA PHE A 195 9.71 2.67 -3.60
C PHE A 195 8.46 2.70 -4.50
N MET A 196 8.62 2.22 -5.73
CA MET A 196 7.57 2.05 -6.72
C MET A 196 7.24 0.56 -6.88
N ALA A 197 7.26 -0.23 -5.79
CA ALA A 197 7.07 -1.69 -5.82
C ALA A 197 5.70 -2.17 -6.38
N GLY A 198 4.76 -1.26 -6.66
CA GLY A 198 3.54 -1.53 -7.43
C GLY A 198 3.62 -1.14 -8.91
N SER A 199 4.70 -0.50 -9.34
CA SER A 199 5.01 -0.17 -10.73
C SER A 199 5.69 -1.35 -11.42
N LEU A 200 5.55 -1.37 -12.73
CA LEU A 200 6.00 -2.47 -13.55
C LEU A 200 7.50 -2.68 -13.57
N PRO A 201 7.94 -3.95 -13.77
CA PRO A 201 9.24 -4.25 -14.33
C PRO A 201 9.44 -3.55 -15.68
N GLN A 202 10.30 -2.53 -15.71
CA GLN A 202 10.65 -1.80 -16.94
C GLN A 202 11.75 -2.51 -17.71
N SER A 203 11.74 -2.46 -19.05
CA SER A 203 12.79 -3.11 -19.86
C SER A 203 14.18 -2.70 -19.37
N LEU A 204 15.16 -3.61 -19.52
CA LEU A 204 16.51 -3.34 -19.02
C LEU A 204 17.09 -2.04 -19.59
N GLU A 205 16.85 -1.76 -20.88
CA GLU A 205 17.26 -0.52 -21.53
C GLU A 205 16.64 0.73 -20.88
N THR A 206 15.35 0.65 -20.54
CA THR A 206 14.62 1.73 -19.86
C THR A 206 15.17 1.97 -18.45
N GLN A 207 15.47 0.90 -17.71
CA GLN A 207 16.11 1.00 -16.40
C GLN A 207 17.52 1.57 -16.49
N GLN A 208 18.31 1.18 -17.49
CA GLN A 208 19.65 1.72 -17.74
C GLN A 208 19.58 3.21 -18.07
N LEU A 209 18.65 3.62 -18.93
CA LEU A 209 18.41 5.02 -19.23
C LEU A 209 18.02 5.80 -17.97
N SER A 210 17.09 5.28 -17.18
CA SER A 210 16.69 5.84 -15.88
C SER A 210 17.89 6.00 -14.94
N ALA A 211 18.75 4.98 -14.86
CA ALA A 211 19.98 5.03 -14.06
C ALA A 211 20.93 6.14 -14.52
N LEU A 212 20.95 6.49 -15.81
CA LEU A 212 21.78 7.56 -16.34
C LEU A 212 21.19 8.95 -16.09
N ILE A 213 19.88 9.13 -16.31
CA ILE A 213 19.23 10.44 -16.31
C ILE A 213 18.64 10.86 -14.96
N ASP A 214 18.68 9.99 -13.94
CA ASP A 214 18.20 10.32 -12.60
C ASP A 214 19.09 11.36 -11.91
N PRO A 215 18.59 12.60 -11.64
CA PRO A 215 19.38 13.64 -11.01
C PRO A 215 19.77 13.33 -9.56
N PHE A 216 18.99 12.53 -8.84
CA PHE A 216 19.25 12.17 -7.45
C PHE A 216 20.04 10.86 -7.30
N GLY A 217 20.11 10.05 -8.36
CA GLY A 217 21.02 8.89 -8.47
C GLY A 217 20.52 7.61 -7.81
N LEU A 218 19.26 7.60 -7.37
CA LEU A 218 18.64 6.45 -6.72
C LEU A 218 18.45 5.29 -7.71
N SER A 219 18.07 5.62 -8.95
CA SER A 219 17.95 4.68 -10.08
C SER A 219 19.28 3.98 -10.37
N ALA A 220 20.37 4.74 -10.38
CA ALA A 220 21.72 4.20 -10.57
C ALA A 220 22.16 3.31 -9.41
N TYR A 221 21.77 3.66 -8.18
CA TYR A 221 22.03 2.87 -7.00
C TYR A 221 21.33 1.50 -7.04
N PHE A 222 20.05 1.46 -7.43
CA PHE A 222 19.33 0.19 -7.61
C PHE A 222 19.93 -0.67 -8.72
N MET A 223 20.23 -0.07 -9.87
CA MET A 223 20.85 -0.77 -10.98
C MET A 223 22.19 -1.40 -10.58
N GLN A 224 23.02 -0.67 -9.83
CA GLN A 224 24.31 -1.16 -9.37
C GLN A 224 24.21 -2.25 -8.30
N ALA A 225 23.12 -2.27 -7.53
CA ALA A 225 22.87 -3.22 -6.45
C ALA A 225 22.01 -4.43 -6.85
N ARG A 226 21.56 -4.50 -8.11
CA ARG A 226 20.61 -5.50 -8.62
C ARG A 226 21.05 -6.94 -8.38
N ASP A 227 22.31 -7.24 -8.68
CA ASP A 227 22.86 -8.59 -8.59
C ASP A 227 23.38 -8.96 -7.19
N LEU A 228 23.30 -8.05 -6.21
CA LEU A 228 23.69 -8.34 -4.84
C LEU A 228 22.62 -9.20 -4.16
N SER A 229 23.06 -10.29 -3.51
CA SER A 229 22.19 -11.10 -2.66
C SER A 229 21.72 -10.34 -1.42
N SER A 230 20.64 -10.80 -0.78
CA SER A 230 20.18 -10.25 0.49
C SER A 230 21.29 -10.23 1.55
N TYR A 231 22.07 -11.30 1.63
CA TYR A 231 23.26 -11.38 2.50
C TYR A 231 24.32 -10.33 2.14
N GLN A 232 24.67 -10.17 0.86
CA GLN A 232 25.64 -9.17 0.43
C GLN A 232 25.16 -7.75 0.74
N LYS A 233 23.88 -7.44 0.56
CA LYS A 233 23.29 -6.14 0.91
C LYS A 233 23.39 -5.81 2.39
N ASN A 234 23.47 -6.82 3.27
CA ASN A 234 23.66 -6.63 4.70
C ASN A 234 25.10 -6.32 5.11
N ILE A 235 26.10 -6.79 4.36
CA ILE A 235 27.52 -6.67 4.76
C ILE A 235 28.34 -5.73 3.87
N GLN A 236 27.92 -5.51 2.63
CA GLN A 236 28.68 -4.81 1.61
C GLN A 236 27.98 -3.52 1.19
N MET A 237 28.74 -2.42 1.15
CA MET A 237 28.26 -1.17 0.54
C MET A 237 28.15 -1.32 -0.97
N VAL A 238 27.10 -0.74 -1.57
CA VAL A 238 26.95 -0.70 -3.03
C VAL A 238 28.17 0.00 -3.63
N PRO A 239 28.92 -0.65 -4.54
CA PRO A 239 30.19 -0.15 -5.03
C PRO A 239 30.00 1.13 -5.84
N PHE A 240 30.92 2.09 -5.69
CA PHE A 240 30.93 3.35 -6.45
C PHE A 240 31.55 3.15 -7.84
N THR A 241 30.93 2.29 -8.65
CA THR A 241 31.37 1.93 -10.01
C THR A 241 30.18 1.93 -10.97
N GLY A 242 30.44 1.60 -12.25
CA GLY A 242 29.39 1.41 -13.24
C GLY A 242 28.44 2.60 -13.41
N TYR A 243 27.14 2.32 -13.40
CA TYR A 243 26.08 3.32 -13.60
C TYR A 243 26.08 4.39 -12.50
N LEU A 244 26.34 4.01 -11.24
CA LEU A 244 26.36 4.96 -10.13
C LEU A 244 27.48 5.99 -10.31
N LEU A 245 28.70 5.54 -10.61
CA LEU A 245 29.82 6.44 -10.87
C LEU A 245 29.55 7.39 -12.06
N PHE A 246 29.12 6.82 -13.19
CA PHE A 246 28.88 7.61 -14.39
C PHE A 246 27.79 8.67 -14.19
N ASN A 247 26.68 8.28 -13.57
CA ASN A 247 25.58 9.18 -13.27
C ASN A 247 26.03 10.31 -12.32
N ARG A 248 26.78 10.00 -11.25
CA ARG A 248 27.29 11.03 -10.33
C ARG A 248 28.26 12.00 -11.02
N LEU A 249 29.13 11.51 -11.90
CA LEU A 249 30.02 12.38 -12.70
C LEU A 249 29.24 13.26 -13.67
N LEU A 250 28.23 12.71 -14.35
CA LEU A 250 27.36 13.46 -15.27
C LEU A 250 26.69 14.64 -14.57
N PHE A 251 26.08 14.41 -13.41
CA PHE A 251 25.38 15.48 -12.69
C PHE A 251 26.34 16.50 -12.06
N ILE A 252 27.58 16.11 -11.69
CA ILE A 252 28.63 17.07 -11.34
C ILE A 252 28.97 17.97 -12.55
N LEU A 253 29.15 17.38 -13.74
CA LEU A 253 29.44 18.14 -14.97
C LEU A 253 28.30 19.10 -15.33
N ILE A 254 27.04 18.65 -15.26
CA ILE A 254 25.87 19.50 -15.49
C ILE A 254 25.82 20.64 -14.48
N SER A 255 26.08 20.37 -13.20
CA SER A 255 26.12 21.39 -12.14
C SER A 255 27.17 22.46 -12.42
N VAL A 256 28.39 22.06 -12.80
CA VAL A 256 29.44 22.98 -13.23
C VAL A 256 28.99 23.78 -14.46
N GLY A 257 28.32 23.15 -15.42
CA GLY A 257 27.69 23.81 -16.57
C GLY A 257 26.71 24.92 -16.16
N PHE A 258 25.81 24.65 -15.21
CA PHE A 258 24.89 25.67 -14.67
C PHE A 258 25.62 26.82 -13.98
N LEU A 259 26.70 26.56 -13.24
CA LEU A 259 27.50 27.62 -12.61
C LEU A 259 28.25 28.46 -13.64
N LEU A 260 28.83 27.84 -14.68
CA LEU A 260 29.47 28.55 -15.78
C LEU A 260 28.47 29.40 -16.56
N LEU A 261 27.26 28.88 -16.80
CA LEU A 261 26.18 29.62 -17.46
C LEU A 261 25.71 30.80 -16.58
N SER A 262 25.54 30.59 -15.27
CA SER A 262 25.25 31.65 -14.31
C SER A 262 26.32 32.73 -14.33
N PHE A 263 27.59 32.31 -14.35
CA PHE A 263 28.73 33.21 -14.47
C PHE A 263 28.77 33.93 -15.82
N ARG A 264 28.30 33.35 -16.92
CA ARG A 264 28.22 34.10 -18.20
C ARG A 264 27.09 35.11 -18.19
N LEU A 265 25.89 34.70 -17.80
CA LEU A 265 24.66 35.49 -17.93
C LEU A 265 24.48 36.58 -16.87
N PHE A 266 25.08 36.44 -15.69
CA PHE A 266 24.91 37.43 -14.62
C PHE A 266 25.47 38.82 -15.00
N SER A 267 24.77 39.87 -14.61
CA SER A 267 25.24 41.26 -14.74
C SER A 267 24.87 42.07 -13.51
N PHE A 268 25.77 42.95 -13.08
CA PHE A 268 25.53 43.91 -12.00
C PHE A 268 24.55 45.02 -12.41
N SER A 269 24.42 45.27 -13.72
CA SER A 269 23.56 46.32 -14.26
C SER A 269 22.11 45.81 -14.38
N ASN A 270 21.19 46.36 -13.57
CA ASN A 270 19.74 46.24 -13.78
C ASN A 270 19.24 47.14 -14.94
N VAL A 271 19.98 47.24 -16.04
CA VAL A 271 19.54 48.02 -17.22
C VAL A 271 18.88 47.07 -18.22
N SER A 272 17.74 46.49 -17.82
CA SER A 272 16.72 46.14 -18.81
C SER A 272 16.05 47.46 -19.19
N GLY A 273 16.17 47.85 -20.45
CA GLY A 273 15.68 49.10 -21.02
C GLY A 273 14.16 49.30 -20.95
N LYS A 274 13.61 49.47 -19.74
CA LYS A 274 12.48 50.38 -19.59
C LYS A 274 13.08 51.77 -19.60
N LYS A 275 13.03 52.42 -20.78
CA LYS A 275 12.87 53.87 -20.83
C LYS A 275 11.85 54.19 -19.75
N VAL A 276 12.28 54.88 -18.71
CA VAL A 276 11.34 55.60 -17.86
C VAL A 276 10.54 56.43 -18.85
N LYS A 277 9.26 56.07 -19.06
CA LYS A 277 8.31 57.02 -19.61
C LYS A 277 8.23 58.12 -18.56
N THR A 278 9.11 59.10 -18.66
CA THR A 278 8.83 60.45 -18.19
C THR A 278 7.76 60.97 -19.14
N SER A 279 6.52 60.59 -18.87
CA SER A 279 5.33 61.13 -19.53
C SER A 279 4.14 60.92 -18.61
N GLY A 280 4.07 61.80 -17.63
CA GLY A 280 2.85 62.20 -16.95
C GLY A 280 3.17 63.54 -16.32
N PRO A 281 2.49 64.64 -16.66
CA PRO A 281 2.63 65.86 -15.89
C PRO A 281 2.31 65.52 -14.44
N ILE A 282 3.09 66.04 -13.50
CA ILE A 282 2.66 66.13 -12.11
C ILE A 282 1.39 66.97 -12.16
N GLN A 283 0.22 66.31 -12.20
CA GLN A 283 -1.02 66.97 -11.82
C GLN A 283 -0.81 67.37 -10.37
N LEU A 284 -0.56 68.66 -10.16
CA LEU A 284 -0.94 69.33 -8.94
C LEU A 284 -2.40 68.94 -8.70
N LEU A 285 -2.64 68.09 -7.70
CA LEU A 285 -3.97 67.85 -7.16
C LEU A 285 -4.41 69.16 -6.51
N SER A 286 -4.94 70.06 -7.33
CA SER A 286 -5.69 71.23 -6.93
C SER A 286 -7.09 71.07 -7.48
N GLU A 287 -7.90 70.32 -6.74
CA GLU A 287 -9.33 70.54 -6.61
C GLU A 287 -9.71 69.96 -5.25
N THR A 288 -9.88 70.84 -4.27
CA THR A 288 -10.53 70.51 -3.02
C THR A 288 -12.01 70.42 -3.34
N ASP A 289 -12.45 69.25 -3.80
CA ASP A 289 -13.88 68.94 -3.79
C ASP A 289 -14.33 69.04 -2.34
N ARG A 290 -15.12 70.07 -2.04
CA ARG A 290 -15.90 70.15 -0.81
C ARG A 290 -17.02 69.12 -0.92
N SER A 291 -16.66 67.84 -0.81
CA SER A 291 -17.65 66.80 -0.53
C SER A 291 -18.24 67.15 0.83
N GLU A 292 -19.55 67.44 0.88
CA GLU A 292 -20.27 67.56 2.14
C GLU A 292 -20.04 66.27 2.95
N TYR A 293 -19.50 66.45 4.15
CA TYR A 293 -19.28 65.34 5.08
C TYR A 293 -20.63 64.76 5.48
N SER A 294 -21.04 63.65 4.84
CA SER A 294 -22.23 62.91 5.25
C SER A 294 -21.89 62.00 6.42
N THR A 295 -22.54 62.19 7.56
CA THR A 295 -22.46 61.24 8.68
C THR A 295 -23.28 60.01 8.35
N VAL A 296 -22.62 58.89 8.06
CA VAL A 296 -23.31 57.60 7.91
C VAL A 296 -23.58 57.03 9.30
N SER A 297 -24.83 56.66 9.59
CA SER A 297 -25.16 55.99 10.84
C SER A 297 -24.41 54.66 10.93
N ALA A 298 -23.55 54.50 11.94
CA ALA A 298 -22.79 53.27 12.13
C ALA A 298 -23.72 52.12 12.52
N ASN A 299 -23.85 51.12 11.63
CA ASN A 299 -24.65 49.92 11.89
C ASN A 299 -23.74 48.80 12.43
N PHE A 300 -23.84 48.51 13.72
CA PHE A 300 -23.09 47.44 14.40
C PHE A 300 -23.91 46.16 14.63
N GLY A 301 -25.03 45.99 13.92
CA GLY A 301 -25.90 44.83 14.04
C GLY A 301 -25.34 43.55 13.40
N GLY A 302 -26.06 42.44 13.57
CA GLY A 302 -25.67 41.12 13.05
C GLY A 302 -25.44 41.08 11.53
N SER A 303 -26.24 41.80 10.75
CA SER A 303 -26.05 41.92 9.29
C SER A 303 -24.71 42.55 8.91
N ALA A 304 -24.24 43.56 9.67
CA ALA A 304 -22.92 44.16 9.46
C ALA A 304 -21.78 43.20 9.85
N SER A 305 -21.99 42.40 10.91
CA SER A 305 -21.07 41.33 11.32
C SER A 305 -20.88 40.27 10.22
N SER A 306 -21.97 39.78 9.62
CA SER A 306 -21.93 38.83 8.50
C SER A 306 -21.25 39.43 7.27
N ARG A 307 -21.57 40.69 6.93
CA ARG A 307 -20.89 41.40 5.82
C ARG A 307 -19.39 41.54 6.08
N ALA A 308 -18.96 41.76 7.32
CA ALA A 308 -17.53 41.79 7.67
C ALA A 308 -16.87 40.41 7.47
N VAL A 309 -17.52 39.31 7.86
CA VAL A 309 -17.02 37.95 7.57
C VAL A 309 -16.83 37.74 6.07
N PHE A 310 -17.85 38.05 5.25
CA PHE A 310 -17.74 37.93 3.79
C PHE A 310 -16.69 38.85 3.19
N SER A 311 -16.45 40.02 3.77
CA SER A 311 -15.37 40.91 3.37
C SER A 311 -14.00 40.27 3.61
N PHE A 312 -13.76 39.67 4.79
CA PHE A 312 -12.54 38.92 5.05
C PHE A 312 -12.38 37.74 4.10
N VAL A 313 -13.45 36.98 3.86
CA VAL A 313 -13.44 35.87 2.90
C VAL A 313 -13.05 36.35 1.51
N LYS A 314 -13.67 37.43 1.02
CA LYS A 314 -13.36 38.01 -0.29
C LYS A 314 -11.91 38.44 -0.38
N ILE A 315 -11.37 39.11 0.65
CA ILE A 315 -9.97 39.55 0.68
C ILE A 315 -9.03 38.35 0.66
N ASP A 316 -9.28 37.34 1.48
CA ASP A 316 -8.45 36.14 1.58
C ASP A 316 -8.48 35.32 0.29
N LEU A 317 -9.65 35.06 -0.28
CA LEU A 317 -9.76 34.36 -1.57
C LEU A 317 -9.11 35.15 -2.70
N THR A 318 -9.31 36.47 -2.75
CA THR A 318 -8.64 37.31 -3.76
C THR A 318 -7.13 37.22 -3.62
N TYR A 319 -6.61 37.25 -2.39
CA TYR A 319 -5.18 37.08 -2.13
C TYR A 319 -4.70 35.68 -2.53
N LEU A 320 -5.39 34.63 -2.10
CA LEU A 320 -5.02 33.24 -2.37
C LEU A 320 -4.99 32.94 -3.88
N PHE A 321 -6.07 33.25 -4.59
CA PHE A 321 -6.17 32.95 -6.03
C PHE A 321 -5.35 33.89 -6.92
N LYS A 322 -4.99 35.09 -6.45
CA LYS A 322 -3.97 35.93 -7.12
C LYS A 322 -2.54 35.56 -6.70
N SER A 323 -2.37 34.83 -5.60
CA SER A 323 -1.07 34.37 -5.15
C SER A 323 -0.55 33.29 -6.07
N ILE A 324 0.76 33.27 -6.20
CA ILE A 324 1.52 32.28 -6.94
C ILE A 324 1.40 30.89 -6.30
N ALA A 325 1.16 30.84 -4.99
CA ALA A 325 1.14 29.60 -4.23
C ALA A 325 0.01 28.67 -4.64
N VAL A 326 -1.21 29.18 -4.91
CA VAL A 326 -2.36 28.33 -5.26
C VAL A 326 -2.14 27.62 -6.60
N PRO A 327 -1.79 28.30 -7.72
CA PRO A 327 -1.49 27.61 -8.98
C PRO A 327 -0.32 26.62 -8.86
N ALA A 328 0.75 26.97 -8.13
CA ALA A 328 1.90 26.07 -7.95
C ALA A 328 1.52 24.79 -7.18
N VAL A 329 0.74 24.93 -6.11
CA VAL A 329 0.22 23.80 -5.32
C VAL A 329 -0.78 22.99 -6.14
N SER A 330 -1.67 23.62 -6.91
CA SER A 330 -2.60 22.91 -7.81
C SER A 330 -1.87 22.08 -8.85
N ILE A 331 -0.85 22.62 -9.52
CA ILE A 331 -0.05 21.88 -10.51
C ILE A 331 0.66 20.70 -9.85
N LEU A 332 1.24 20.89 -8.66
CA LEU A 332 1.89 19.82 -7.93
C LEU A 332 0.89 18.73 -7.52
N LEU A 333 -0.28 19.11 -7.01
CA LEU A 333 -1.32 18.18 -6.59
C LEU A 333 -1.83 17.36 -7.77
N LEU A 334 -2.18 18.02 -8.89
CA LEU A 334 -2.63 17.34 -10.11
C LEU A 334 -1.52 16.43 -10.64
N PHE A 335 -0.27 16.89 -10.68
CA PHE A 335 0.82 16.04 -11.12
C PHE A 335 1.01 14.80 -10.22
N CYS A 336 1.08 14.97 -8.90
CA CYS A 336 1.28 13.85 -7.98
C CYS A 336 0.11 12.87 -8.03
N VAL A 337 -1.13 13.35 -7.94
CA VAL A 337 -2.32 12.48 -7.93
C VAL A 337 -2.57 11.89 -9.32
N GLY A 338 -2.36 12.64 -10.39
CA GLY A 338 -2.46 12.17 -11.77
C GLY A 338 -1.45 11.09 -12.12
N MET A 339 -0.21 11.16 -11.60
CA MET A 339 0.77 10.07 -11.74
C MET A 339 0.30 8.79 -11.04
N GLU A 340 -0.28 8.91 -9.85
CA GLU A 340 -0.85 7.76 -9.12
C GLU A 340 -2.11 7.21 -9.82
N MET A 341 -2.95 8.07 -10.41
CA MET A 341 -4.08 7.63 -11.23
C MET A 341 -3.61 6.87 -12.46
N TYR A 342 -2.59 7.40 -13.15
CA TYR A 342 -1.96 6.71 -14.28
C TYR A 342 -1.44 5.34 -13.85
N ALA A 343 -0.66 5.26 -12.75
CA ALA A 343 -0.10 4.00 -12.26
C ALA A 343 -1.17 2.99 -11.79
N GLU A 344 -2.28 3.45 -11.23
CA GLU A 344 -3.38 2.57 -10.82
C GLU A 344 -4.21 2.03 -11.99
N ILE A 345 -4.34 2.81 -13.07
CA ILE A 345 -5.00 2.39 -14.31
C ILE A 345 -4.07 1.48 -15.11
N GLU A 346 -2.86 1.96 -15.40
CA GLU A 346 -1.81 1.27 -16.14
C GLU A 346 -1.05 0.32 -15.21
N LYS A 347 -1.71 -0.79 -14.85
CA LYS A 347 -1.10 -1.92 -14.14
C LYS A 347 -0.06 -2.67 -14.98
N GLY A 348 0.00 -2.36 -16.28
CA GLY A 348 1.17 -2.54 -17.12
C GLY A 348 1.41 -3.88 -17.80
N ILE A 349 2.65 -4.23 -18.17
CA ILE A 349 2.93 -5.41 -19.04
C ILE A 349 2.42 -6.75 -18.47
N ARG A 350 2.37 -6.92 -17.14
CA ARG A 350 1.90 -8.18 -16.55
C ARG A 350 0.38 -8.21 -16.41
N LEU A 351 -0.18 -7.20 -15.72
CA LEU A 351 -1.57 -7.13 -15.30
C LEU A 351 -2.35 -6.19 -16.24
N PRO A 352 -3.61 -6.53 -16.57
CA PRO A 352 -4.36 -5.79 -17.56
C PRO A 352 -4.67 -4.39 -17.01
N GLN A 353 -4.88 -3.44 -17.91
CA GLN A 353 -5.32 -2.11 -17.55
C GLN A 353 -6.61 -2.19 -16.72
N LYS A 354 -6.73 -1.43 -15.63
CA LYS A 354 -8.00 -1.30 -14.91
C LYS A 354 -8.89 -0.30 -15.63
N TYR A 355 -10.21 -0.52 -15.57
CA TYR A 355 -11.14 0.53 -15.99
C TYR A 355 -10.99 1.76 -15.08
N ALA A 356 -10.97 2.94 -15.69
CA ALA A 356 -10.91 4.22 -14.99
C ALA A 356 -12.29 4.55 -14.37
N GLY A 357 -12.77 3.72 -13.45
CA GLY A 357 -14.05 3.89 -12.76
C GLY A 357 -13.97 4.95 -11.66
N SER A 358 -15.12 5.57 -11.33
CA SER A 358 -15.18 6.61 -10.28
C SER A 358 -14.74 6.10 -8.91
N GLY A 359 -14.98 4.81 -8.60
CA GLY A 359 -14.50 4.17 -7.37
C GLY A 359 -12.97 4.12 -7.29
N LEU A 360 -12.30 3.73 -8.38
CA LEU A 360 -10.84 3.72 -8.47
C LEU A 360 -10.28 5.14 -8.33
N MET A 361 -10.83 6.11 -9.08
CA MET A 361 -10.39 7.51 -9.03
C MET A 361 -10.58 8.12 -7.63
N ALA A 362 -11.73 7.90 -6.99
CA ALA A 362 -12.00 8.39 -5.63
C ALA A 362 -11.06 7.78 -4.59
N LYS A 363 -10.74 6.48 -4.72
CA LYS A 363 -9.76 5.80 -3.87
C LYS A 363 -8.37 6.41 -4.05
N THR A 364 -7.89 6.54 -5.28
CA THR A 364 -6.56 7.11 -5.58
C THR A 364 -6.41 8.54 -5.05
N ILE A 365 -7.46 9.37 -5.18
CA ILE A 365 -7.47 10.71 -4.58
C ILE A 365 -7.36 10.62 -3.06
N SER A 366 -8.15 9.76 -2.41
CA SER A 366 -8.19 9.66 -0.95
C SER A 366 -6.86 9.15 -0.36
N GLU A 367 -6.21 8.20 -1.02
CA GLU A 367 -4.91 7.65 -0.57
C GLU A 367 -3.77 8.68 -0.63
N ASN A 368 -3.84 9.65 -1.54
CA ASN A 368 -2.75 10.58 -1.83
C ASN A 368 -2.99 12.03 -1.38
N PHE A 369 -4.24 12.50 -1.38
CA PHE A 369 -4.56 13.90 -1.11
C PHE A 369 -4.51 14.28 0.37
N HIS A 370 -4.96 13.43 1.29
CA HIS A 370 -5.21 13.84 2.68
C HIS A 370 -3.97 14.41 3.39
N LEU A 371 -2.84 13.69 3.34
CA LEU A 371 -1.60 14.14 3.98
C LEU A 371 -1.07 15.45 3.36
N LEU A 372 -1.12 15.56 2.03
CA LEU A 372 -0.75 16.79 1.32
C LEU A 372 -1.69 17.94 1.71
N GLY A 373 -2.99 17.66 1.79
CA GLY A 373 -4.04 18.59 2.21
C GLY A 373 -3.80 19.14 3.62
N LEU A 374 -3.32 18.33 4.57
CA LEU A 374 -2.96 18.80 5.92
C LEU A 374 -1.80 19.79 5.89
N LEU A 375 -0.73 19.47 5.15
CA LEU A 375 0.45 20.33 5.02
C LEU A 375 0.11 21.65 4.31
N ILE A 376 -0.69 21.57 3.24
CA ILE A 376 -1.24 22.70 2.50
C ILE A 376 -2.09 23.58 3.43
N SER A 377 -2.95 22.96 4.25
CA SER A 377 -3.79 23.68 5.22
C SER A 377 -2.94 24.45 6.23
N VAL A 378 -1.91 23.82 6.81
CA VAL A 378 -0.99 24.49 7.75
C VAL A 378 -0.29 25.68 7.09
N TYR A 379 0.22 25.50 5.87
CA TYR A 379 0.90 26.56 5.14
C TYR A 379 -0.02 27.75 4.87
N PHE A 380 -1.16 27.53 4.20
CA PHE A 380 -2.06 28.63 3.81
C PHE A 380 -2.71 29.29 5.03
N LEU A 381 -3.06 28.54 6.07
CA LEU A 381 -3.60 29.12 7.30
C LEU A 381 -2.59 29.99 8.02
N ASN A 382 -1.35 29.53 8.17
CA ASN A 382 -0.30 30.34 8.80
C ASN A 382 0.00 31.59 7.96
N ASP A 383 0.00 31.48 6.63
CA ASP A 383 0.25 32.63 5.76
C ASP A 383 -0.87 33.68 5.86
N ILE A 384 -2.13 33.27 5.68
CA ILE A 384 -3.29 34.17 5.75
C ILE A 384 -3.40 34.82 7.14
N PHE A 385 -3.31 34.03 8.21
CA PHE A 385 -3.49 34.52 9.58
C PHE A 385 -2.48 35.60 9.96
N TRP A 386 -1.22 35.43 9.56
CA TRP A 386 -0.13 36.35 9.91
C TRP A 386 0.11 37.46 8.88
N ARG A 387 -0.56 37.43 7.72
CA ARG A 387 -0.39 38.37 6.60
C ARG A 387 -0.48 39.83 7.02
N SER A 388 -1.51 40.18 7.77
CA SER A 388 -1.76 41.54 8.24
C SER A 388 -0.61 42.07 9.12
N ARG A 389 -0.01 41.20 9.93
CA ARG A 389 1.15 41.55 10.76
C ARG A 389 2.43 41.65 9.93
N SER A 390 2.64 40.74 8.98
CA SER A 390 3.80 40.77 8.07
C SER A 390 3.81 41.97 7.13
N SER A 391 2.63 42.51 6.78
CA SER A 391 2.48 43.71 5.95
C SER A 391 2.40 45.02 6.74
N GLY A 392 2.44 44.97 8.07
CA GLY A 392 2.32 46.14 8.94
C GLY A 392 0.90 46.71 9.05
N PHE A 393 -0.12 46.06 8.47
CA PHE A 393 -1.51 46.53 8.45
C PHE A 393 -2.31 46.16 9.71
N PHE A 394 -1.78 45.27 10.55
CA PHE A 394 -2.45 44.72 11.74
C PHE A 394 -3.02 45.77 12.71
N LEU A 395 -2.36 46.93 12.86
CA LEU A 395 -2.87 48.00 13.73
C LEU A 395 -4.16 48.62 13.19
N ILE A 396 -4.25 48.80 11.87
CA ILE A 396 -5.44 49.34 11.18
C ILE A 396 -6.56 48.30 11.17
N GLU A 397 -6.23 47.04 10.89
CA GLU A 397 -7.22 45.97 10.89
C GLU A 397 -7.85 45.79 12.27
N ASN A 398 -7.05 45.80 13.35
CA ASN A 398 -7.56 45.59 14.71
C ASN A 398 -8.34 46.78 15.28
N SER A 399 -8.16 48.00 14.75
CA SER A 399 -8.94 49.15 15.18
C SER A 399 -10.38 49.14 14.63
N THR A 400 -10.69 48.23 13.69
CA THR A 400 -12.06 48.05 13.18
C THR A 400 -12.95 47.28 14.18
N TYR A 401 -14.24 47.67 14.27
CA TYR A 401 -15.20 47.09 15.23
C TYR A 401 -15.37 45.57 15.06
N PHE A 402 -15.40 45.08 13.83
CA PHE A 402 -15.59 43.66 13.50
C PHE A 402 -14.29 42.88 13.27
N SER A 403 -13.14 43.38 13.74
CA SER A 403 -11.83 42.71 13.59
C SER A 403 -11.80 41.27 14.13
N LYS A 404 -12.64 40.96 15.13
CA LYS A 404 -12.79 39.61 15.70
C LYS A 404 -13.37 38.59 14.72
N ASN A 405 -14.16 39.04 13.74
CA ASN A 405 -14.77 38.19 12.72
C ASN A 405 -13.76 37.63 11.70
N ARG A 406 -12.53 38.18 11.71
CA ARG A 406 -11.43 37.75 10.85
C ARG A 406 -11.18 36.24 10.93
N VAL A 407 -11.21 35.66 12.13
CA VAL A 407 -10.96 34.22 12.33
C VAL A 407 -12.01 33.36 11.62
N THR A 408 -13.29 33.72 11.73
CA THR A 408 -14.37 33.05 10.99
C THR A 408 -14.19 33.23 9.48
N GLY A 409 -13.76 34.41 9.03
CA GLY A 409 -13.41 34.67 7.64
C GLY A 409 -12.27 33.76 7.14
N HIS A 410 -11.20 33.60 7.91
CA HIS A 410 -10.10 32.69 7.59
C HIS A 410 -10.56 31.23 7.53
N PHE A 411 -11.41 30.79 8.47
CA PHE A 411 -11.96 29.43 8.49
C PHE A 411 -12.82 29.11 7.26
N ILE A 412 -13.69 30.04 6.85
CA ILE A 412 -14.49 29.88 5.63
C ILE A 412 -13.58 29.89 4.39
N SER A 413 -12.58 30.78 4.36
CA SER A 413 -11.65 30.89 3.23
C SER A 413 -10.84 29.62 3.01
N ILE A 414 -10.28 29.03 4.08
CA ILE A 414 -9.55 27.77 3.97
C ILE A 414 -10.48 26.62 3.59
N SER A 415 -11.72 26.61 4.10
CA SER A 415 -12.70 25.57 3.76
C SER A 415 -13.00 25.61 2.26
N LEU A 416 -13.26 26.79 1.70
CA LEU A 416 -13.47 26.98 0.26
C LEU A 416 -12.23 26.59 -0.57
N LEU A 417 -11.02 26.89 -0.08
CA LEU A 417 -9.78 26.46 -0.73
C LEU A 417 -9.64 24.93 -0.75
N LEU A 418 -10.01 24.25 0.33
CA LEU A 418 -9.99 22.79 0.41
C LEU A 418 -11.04 22.15 -0.50
N PHE A 419 -12.26 22.72 -0.56
CA PHE A 419 -13.27 22.32 -1.55
C PHE A 419 -12.76 22.50 -2.98
N PHE A 420 -12.05 23.59 -3.27
CA PHE A 420 -11.41 23.82 -4.57
C PHE A 420 -10.38 22.73 -4.90
N PHE A 421 -9.45 22.42 -3.98
CA PHE A 421 -8.46 21.37 -4.21
C PHE A 421 -9.08 19.99 -4.42
N THR A 422 -10.09 19.62 -3.63
CA THR A 422 -10.82 18.37 -3.87
C THR A 422 -11.58 18.40 -5.20
N GLY A 423 -12.17 19.53 -5.56
CA GLY A 423 -12.89 19.70 -6.82
C GLY A 423 -12.01 19.54 -8.06
N ILE A 424 -10.79 20.11 -8.06
CA ILE A 424 -9.87 19.95 -9.19
C ILE A 424 -9.36 18.51 -9.32
N LEU A 425 -9.18 17.79 -8.21
CA LEU A 425 -8.77 16.38 -8.22
C LEU A 425 -9.91 15.46 -8.71
N ILE A 426 -11.15 15.75 -8.35
CA ILE A 426 -12.33 15.05 -8.91
C ILE A 426 -12.44 15.34 -10.41
N ALA A 427 -12.26 16.59 -10.83
CA ALA A 427 -12.27 16.96 -12.24
C ALA A 427 -11.16 16.23 -13.01
N GLU A 428 -9.96 16.11 -12.43
CA GLU A 428 -8.87 15.30 -12.98
C GLU A 428 -9.28 13.83 -13.11
N GLY A 429 -9.88 13.24 -12.06
CA GLY A 429 -10.43 11.89 -12.13
C GLY A 429 -11.39 11.70 -13.31
N ILE A 430 -12.33 12.62 -13.51
CA ILE A 430 -13.28 12.61 -14.65
C ILE A 430 -12.54 12.75 -15.99
N VAL A 431 -11.48 13.57 -16.06
CA VAL A 431 -10.62 13.68 -17.26
C VAL A 431 -9.95 12.35 -17.56
N PHE A 432 -9.44 11.63 -16.55
CA PHE A 432 -8.90 10.27 -16.73
C PHE A 432 -9.98 9.29 -17.19
N GLN A 433 -11.19 9.33 -16.62
CA GLN A 433 -12.32 8.51 -17.08
C GLN A 433 -12.63 8.75 -18.57
N ALA A 434 -12.61 10.01 -19.01
CA ALA A 434 -12.82 10.38 -20.40
C ALA A 434 -11.64 9.98 -21.31
N ALA A 435 -10.41 10.20 -20.86
CA ALA A 435 -9.19 9.89 -21.61
C ALA A 435 -9.07 8.38 -21.89
N TYR A 436 -9.48 7.55 -20.92
CA TYR A 436 -9.51 6.09 -21.02
C TYR A 436 -10.84 5.52 -21.51
N GLN A 437 -11.74 6.37 -22.05
CA GLN A 437 -13.01 5.99 -22.68
C GLN A 437 -13.98 5.21 -21.77
N TYR A 438 -13.87 5.34 -20.45
CA TYR A 438 -14.75 4.72 -19.47
C TYR A 438 -15.61 5.77 -18.75
N PHE A 439 -16.57 6.35 -19.48
CA PHE A 439 -17.36 7.51 -19.02
C PHE A 439 -18.59 7.11 -18.18
N TYR A 440 -18.38 6.34 -17.12
CA TYR A 440 -19.41 6.06 -16.12
C TYR A 440 -19.08 6.81 -14.82
N ILE A 441 -19.92 7.78 -14.46
CA ILE A 441 -19.70 8.64 -13.29
C ILE A 441 -20.59 8.19 -12.13
N ASP A 442 -19.98 7.63 -11.09
CA ASP A 442 -20.63 7.36 -9.81
C ASP A 442 -20.38 8.51 -8.82
N TRP A 443 -21.38 9.36 -8.64
CA TRP A 443 -21.28 10.49 -7.71
C TRP A 443 -21.15 10.06 -6.25
N ARG A 444 -21.62 8.87 -5.85
CA ARG A 444 -21.47 8.40 -4.47
C ARG A 444 -20.00 8.18 -4.12
N ALA A 445 -19.22 7.64 -5.07
CA ALA A 445 -17.77 7.52 -4.92
C ALA A 445 -17.10 8.89 -4.72
N TYR A 446 -17.40 9.87 -5.58
CA TYR A 446 -16.79 11.21 -5.49
C TYR A 446 -17.25 12.02 -4.26
N LEU A 447 -18.50 11.88 -3.83
CA LEU A 447 -18.98 12.49 -2.59
C LEU A 447 -18.25 11.92 -1.36
N GLY A 448 -17.86 10.64 -1.41
CA GLY A 448 -16.98 10.02 -0.42
C GLY A 448 -15.65 10.73 -0.26
N VAL A 449 -15.07 11.27 -1.34
CA VAL A 449 -13.79 12.01 -1.27
C VAL A 449 -13.92 13.24 -0.36
N PHE A 450 -15.05 13.97 -0.44
CA PHE A 450 -15.32 15.09 0.47
C PHE A 450 -15.49 14.63 1.91
N LEU A 451 -16.24 13.54 2.10
CA LEU A 451 -16.50 12.96 3.42
C LEU A 451 -15.20 12.54 4.11
N PHE A 452 -14.35 11.79 3.40
CA PHE A 452 -13.18 11.13 3.97
C PHE A 452 -11.92 11.97 4.02
N ASN A 453 -11.84 13.05 3.23
CA ASN A 453 -10.66 13.92 3.17
C ASN A 453 -10.99 15.36 3.54
N THR A 454 -11.88 16.02 2.80
CA THR A 454 -12.13 17.47 2.94
C THR A 454 -12.66 17.85 4.31
N PHE A 455 -13.63 17.10 4.86
CA PHE A 455 -14.18 17.42 6.19
C PHE A 455 -13.18 17.21 7.35
N PRO A 456 -12.40 16.11 7.42
CA PRO A 456 -11.28 16.00 8.35
C PRO A 456 -10.28 17.17 8.25
N LEU A 457 -9.94 17.61 7.02
CA LEU A 457 -9.04 18.74 6.79
C LEU A 457 -9.64 20.06 7.30
N ILE A 458 -10.95 20.25 7.17
CA ILE A 458 -11.67 21.42 7.70
C ILE A 458 -11.65 21.40 9.24
N LEU A 459 -11.91 20.24 9.87
CA LEU A 459 -11.80 20.12 11.34
C LEU A 459 -10.38 20.42 11.82
N PHE A 460 -9.37 19.89 11.13
CA PHE A 460 -7.96 20.15 11.43
C PHE A 460 -7.62 21.64 11.27
N SER A 461 -8.15 22.28 10.23
CA SER A 461 -8.01 23.72 10.01
C SER A 461 -8.55 24.56 11.18
N GLY A 462 -9.65 24.11 11.80
CA GLY A 462 -10.20 24.71 13.01
C GLY A 462 -9.24 24.65 14.20
N LEU A 463 -8.48 23.56 14.34
CA LEU A 463 -7.43 23.40 15.36
C LEU A 463 -6.20 24.27 15.04
N ILE A 464 -5.73 24.30 13.80
CA ILE A 464 -4.57 25.09 13.40
C ILE A 464 -4.82 26.60 13.57
N LEU A 465 -6.03 27.07 13.25
CA LEU A 465 -6.42 28.46 13.53
C LEU A 465 -6.39 28.77 15.03
N LEU A 466 -6.82 27.84 15.88
CA LEU A 466 -6.75 27.99 17.32
C LEU A 466 -5.28 28.10 17.80
N ILE A 467 -4.37 27.28 17.26
CA ILE A 467 -2.93 27.35 17.56
C ILE A 467 -2.37 28.72 17.18
N ASN A 468 -2.68 29.21 15.98
CA ASN A 468 -2.21 30.51 15.49
C ASN A 468 -2.81 31.69 16.28
N ASP A 469 -4.06 31.56 16.77
CA ASP A 469 -4.71 32.56 17.61
C ASP A 469 -4.14 32.63 19.04
N ARG A 470 -3.65 31.49 19.57
CA ARG A 470 -3.09 31.41 20.93
C ARG A 470 -1.61 31.74 21.02
N ILE A 471 -0.82 31.38 20.00
CA ILE A 471 0.63 31.55 20.04
C ILE A 471 1.02 32.90 19.42
N PRO A 472 1.66 33.81 20.17
CA PRO A 472 1.89 35.20 19.74
C PRO A 472 2.96 35.37 18.66
N ASN A 473 3.68 34.29 18.29
CA ASN A 473 4.77 34.30 17.33
C ASN A 473 4.48 33.35 16.15
N LYS A 474 4.56 33.88 14.93
CA LYS A 474 4.33 33.16 13.67
C LYS A 474 5.13 31.86 13.55
N PHE A 475 6.43 31.92 13.86
CA PHE A 475 7.34 30.80 13.68
C PHE A 475 7.12 29.72 14.73
N ILE A 476 6.82 30.10 15.98
CA ILE A 476 6.47 29.14 17.04
C ILE A 476 5.13 28.47 16.73
N ALA A 477 4.13 29.24 16.27
CA ALA A 477 2.84 28.68 15.86
C ALA A 477 2.99 27.67 14.72
N LEU A 478 3.83 27.99 13.73
CA LEU A 478 4.16 27.08 12.63
C LEU A 478 4.93 25.84 13.13
N ALA A 479 5.91 26.02 14.02
CA ALA A 479 6.70 24.94 14.60
C ALA A 479 5.88 23.95 15.44
N VAL A 480 4.77 24.39 16.03
CA VAL A 480 3.80 23.51 16.72
C VAL A 480 2.81 22.87 15.74
N SER A 481 2.41 23.60 14.70
CA SER A 481 1.43 23.13 13.71
C SER A 481 1.95 21.96 12.85
N ILE A 482 3.24 21.97 12.49
CA ILE A 482 3.84 20.92 11.64
C ILE A 482 3.84 19.55 12.34
N PRO A 483 4.38 19.39 13.58
CA PRO A 483 4.29 18.13 14.30
C PRO A 483 2.84 17.66 14.55
N ALA A 484 1.90 18.59 14.73
CA ALA A 484 0.49 18.27 14.94
C ALA A 484 -0.12 17.48 13.76
N VAL A 485 0.34 17.73 12.52
CA VAL A 485 -0.07 16.94 11.34
C VAL A 485 0.24 15.45 11.55
N PHE A 486 1.47 15.13 11.93
CA PHE A 486 1.93 13.74 12.05
C PHE A 486 1.40 13.05 13.30
N VAL A 487 1.30 13.77 14.42
CA VAL A 487 0.85 13.22 15.71
C VAL A 487 -0.66 13.00 15.74
N LEU A 488 -1.45 13.92 15.19
CA LEU A 488 -2.91 13.90 15.34
C LEU A 488 -3.64 13.27 14.15
N SER A 489 -3.01 13.23 12.97
CA SER A 489 -3.64 12.68 11.76
C SER A 489 -2.76 11.70 10.99
N GLY A 490 -1.43 11.80 11.09
CA GLY A 490 -0.50 10.97 10.32
C GLY A 490 -0.45 9.50 10.75
N PRO A 491 0.43 8.69 10.13
CA PRO A 491 0.56 7.25 10.41
C PRO A 491 0.86 6.92 11.88
N VAL A 492 1.50 7.84 12.60
CA VAL A 492 1.88 7.67 14.02
C VAL A 492 0.70 7.91 14.97
N SER A 493 -0.35 8.59 14.51
CA SER A 493 -1.53 8.89 15.33
C SER A 493 -2.17 7.62 15.90
N GLY A 494 -2.16 6.50 15.18
CA GLY A 494 -2.69 5.23 15.69
C GLY A 494 -1.91 4.62 16.84
N LYS A 495 -0.61 4.93 16.98
CA LYS A 495 0.22 4.48 18.09
C LYS A 495 0.07 5.36 19.33
N ILE A 496 -0.16 6.66 19.13
CA ILE A 496 -0.29 7.65 20.22
C ILE A 496 -1.74 7.73 20.73
N ILE A 497 -2.70 7.71 19.81
CA ILE A 497 -4.14 7.81 20.09
C ILE A 497 -4.76 6.43 19.83
N SER A 498 -4.76 5.60 20.87
CA SER A 498 -5.24 4.21 20.79
C SER A 498 -6.72 4.10 20.45
N TYR A 499 -7.53 5.06 20.88
CA TYR A 499 -8.98 5.04 20.67
C TYR A 499 -9.36 5.62 19.30
N PRO A 500 -10.01 4.84 18.40
CA PRO A 500 -10.34 5.28 17.05
C PRO A 500 -11.21 6.54 16.96
N LEU A 501 -12.07 6.77 17.97
CA LEU A 501 -12.98 7.91 18.03
C LEU A 501 -12.25 9.26 18.07
N PHE A 502 -11.12 9.34 18.78
CA PHE A 502 -10.37 10.59 18.93
C PHE A 502 -9.46 10.93 17.74
N ARG A 503 -9.31 9.99 16.79
CA ARG A 503 -8.59 10.22 15.53
C ARG A 503 -9.45 11.00 14.52
N ILE A 504 -10.01 12.12 14.95
CA ILE A 504 -11.01 12.91 14.21
C ILE A 504 -10.45 13.63 12.96
N PHE A 505 -9.12 13.74 12.87
CA PHE A 505 -8.43 14.38 11.75
C PHE A 505 -7.92 13.37 10.71
N SER A 506 -7.92 12.07 11.04
CA SER A 506 -7.44 11.02 10.15
C SER A 506 -8.41 10.74 9.01
N ASP A 507 -7.86 10.38 7.85
CA ASP A 507 -8.57 9.92 6.65
C ASP A 507 -9.23 8.54 6.82
N PHE A 508 -9.90 8.11 5.75
CA PHE A 508 -10.34 6.74 5.53
C PHE A 508 -9.56 6.13 4.37
N LYS A 509 -8.95 4.96 4.59
CA LYS A 509 -8.13 4.24 3.61
C LYS A 509 -8.83 3.01 3.00
N GLY A 510 -10.15 2.90 3.16
CA GLY A 510 -10.91 1.82 2.55
C GLY A 510 -11.17 2.05 1.08
N THR A 511 -11.59 1.01 0.38
CA THR A 511 -11.92 1.07 -1.06
C THR A 511 -13.40 1.34 -1.26
N TYR A 512 -13.74 1.81 -2.44
CA TYR A 512 -15.09 1.76 -2.97
C TYR A 512 -15.26 0.44 -3.74
N SER A 513 -16.35 -0.28 -3.53
CA SER A 513 -16.69 -1.49 -4.27
C SER A 513 -17.93 -1.26 -5.13
N ASP A 514 -17.98 -1.81 -6.34
CA ASP A 514 -19.18 -1.68 -7.18
C ASP A 514 -20.34 -2.53 -6.64
N PHE A 515 -20.05 -3.57 -5.84
CA PHE A 515 -21.07 -4.33 -5.10
C PHE A 515 -21.73 -3.53 -3.96
N ASN A 516 -20.93 -2.82 -3.15
CA ASN A 516 -21.32 -2.35 -1.81
C ASN A 516 -21.05 -0.85 -1.54
N GLY A 517 -20.49 -0.12 -2.50
CA GLY A 517 -19.96 1.23 -2.31
C GLY A 517 -18.94 1.28 -1.17
N TYR A 518 -19.08 2.25 -0.27
CA TYR A 518 -18.31 2.33 0.99
C TYR A 518 -18.89 1.50 2.14
N GLY A 519 -20.08 0.90 1.97
CA GLY A 519 -20.79 0.15 3.00
C GLY A 519 -20.99 0.93 4.31
N ILE A 520 -20.88 0.23 5.44
CA ILE A 520 -21.08 0.79 6.79
C ILE A 520 -20.06 1.89 7.17
N TYR A 521 -18.94 1.99 6.45
CA TYR A 521 -17.89 2.97 6.76
C TYR A 521 -18.31 4.41 6.52
N GLU A 522 -19.17 4.66 5.52
CA GLU A 522 -19.69 6.01 5.23
C GLU A 522 -20.39 6.59 6.47
N LYS A 523 -21.32 5.81 7.05
CA LYS A 523 -22.08 6.19 8.24
C LYS A 523 -21.18 6.32 9.48
N ALA A 524 -20.29 5.35 9.70
CA ALA A 524 -19.38 5.37 10.85
C ALA A 524 -18.43 6.57 10.81
N PHE A 525 -17.92 6.92 9.63
CA PHE A 525 -17.03 8.07 9.48
C PHE A 525 -17.75 9.39 9.71
N ALA A 526 -18.97 9.55 9.18
CA ALA A 526 -19.81 10.72 9.43
C ALA A 526 -20.10 10.92 10.94
N GLN A 527 -20.34 9.83 11.68
CA GLN A 527 -20.51 9.88 13.13
C GLN A 527 -19.26 10.37 13.85
N ARG A 528 -18.07 9.90 13.45
CA ARG A 528 -16.78 10.36 13.99
C ARG A 528 -16.52 11.83 13.68
N LEU A 529 -16.88 12.31 12.49
CA LEU A 529 -16.77 13.73 12.12
C LEU A 529 -17.70 14.62 12.95
N LEU A 530 -18.93 14.17 13.22
CA LEU A 530 -19.87 14.91 14.05
C LEU A 530 -19.34 15.03 15.49
N PHE A 531 -18.75 13.96 16.03
CA PHE A 531 -18.03 14.00 17.30
C PHE A 531 -16.87 15.02 17.28
N GLY A 532 -16.03 14.98 16.23
CA GLY A 532 -14.93 15.92 16.05
C GLY A 532 -15.39 17.38 15.93
N THR A 533 -16.51 17.63 15.25
CA THR A 533 -17.12 18.96 15.14
C THR A 533 -17.51 19.49 16.52
N GLY A 534 -18.18 18.67 17.34
CA GLY A 534 -18.52 19.01 18.73
C GLY A 534 -17.30 19.37 19.58
N ILE A 535 -16.19 18.61 19.45
CA ILE A 535 -14.92 18.92 20.14
C ILE A 535 -14.36 20.27 19.69
N ILE A 536 -14.25 20.52 18.39
CA ILE A 536 -13.65 21.76 17.87
C ILE A 536 -14.50 22.98 18.27
N CYS A 537 -15.83 22.90 18.16
CA CYS A 537 -16.72 23.97 18.62
C CYS A 537 -16.58 24.24 20.13
N THR A 538 -16.36 23.20 20.92
CA THR A 538 -16.14 23.31 22.37
C THR A 538 -14.79 23.96 22.69
N LEU A 539 -13.71 23.59 21.99
CA LEU A 539 -12.39 24.23 22.13
C LEU A 539 -12.45 25.72 21.79
N TRP A 540 -13.18 26.10 20.74
CA TRP A 540 -13.40 27.50 20.38
C TRP A 540 -14.24 28.26 21.42
N MET A 541 -15.27 27.62 21.99
CA MET A 541 -16.04 28.18 23.10
C MET A 541 -15.16 28.44 24.33
N PHE A 542 -14.31 27.49 24.72
CA PHE A 542 -13.36 27.67 25.82
C PHE A 542 -12.34 28.78 25.53
N ASN A 543 -11.80 28.86 24.31
CA ASN A 543 -10.90 29.95 23.92
C ASN A 543 -11.57 31.32 24.04
N HIS A 544 -12.82 31.44 23.60
CA HIS A 544 -13.60 32.67 23.73
C HIS A 544 -13.78 33.08 25.20
N PHE A 545 -14.13 32.12 26.07
CA PHE A 545 -14.26 32.34 27.51
C PHE A 545 -12.95 32.80 28.15
N ILE A 546 -11.82 32.16 27.83
CA ILE A 546 -10.49 32.55 28.35
C ILE A 546 -10.11 33.97 27.94
N ARG A 547 -10.45 34.39 26.71
CA ARG A 547 -10.11 35.73 26.19
C ARG A 547 -11.00 36.84 26.71
N ILE A 548 -12.31 36.62 26.77
CA ILE A 548 -13.29 37.69 27.00
C ILE A 548 -13.87 37.63 28.43
N LYS A 549 -13.70 36.50 29.14
CA LYS A 549 -14.27 36.22 30.46
C LYS A 549 -15.79 36.41 30.54
N LYS A 550 -16.49 36.33 29.39
CA LYS A 550 -17.96 36.33 29.28
C LYS A 550 -18.40 35.14 28.43
N ILE A 551 -19.53 34.55 28.80
CA ILE A 551 -20.17 33.46 28.07
C ILE A 551 -21.31 34.06 27.26
N SER A 552 -21.27 33.89 25.94
CA SER A 552 -22.38 34.27 25.07
C SER A 552 -23.37 33.12 25.00
N VAL A 553 -24.62 33.33 25.45
CA VAL A 553 -25.62 32.26 25.63
C VAL A 553 -25.90 31.51 24.32
N ILE A 554 -26.06 32.23 23.20
CA ILE A 554 -26.49 31.65 21.91
C ILE A 554 -25.39 30.77 21.28
N PRO A 555 -24.15 31.25 21.05
CA PRO A 555 -23.07 30.41 20.50
C PRO A 555 -22.69 29.27 21.45
N SER A 556 -22.72 29.50 22.76
CA SER A 556 -22.44 28.44 23.74
C SER A 556 -23.53 27.36 23.73
N GLY A 557 -24.81 27.73 23.61
CA GLY A 557 -25.90 26.78 23.46
C GLY A 557 -25.75 25.90 22.21
N LEU A 558 -25.37 26.49 21.08
CA LEU A 558 -25.11 25.75 19.84
C LEU A 558 -23.91 24.81 19.95
N SER A 559 -22.79 25.27 20.55
CA SER A 559 -21.62 24.42 20.79
C SER A 559 -21.94 23.25 21.72
N ILE A 560 -22.76 23.47 22.76
CA ILE A 560 -23.20 22.41 23.67
C ILE A 560 -24.11 21.40 22.95
N LEU A 561 -25.04 21.88 22.12
CA LEU A 561 -25.90 21.01 21.32
C LEU A 561 -25.07 20.13 20.35
N LEU A 562 -24.09 20.72 19.67
CA LEU A 562 -23.18 19.98 18.78
C LEU A 562 -22.30 18.99 19.56
N LEU A 563 -21.87 19.34 20.78
CA LEU A 563 -21.14 18.42 21.64
C LEU A 563 -22.01 17.23 22.07
N ILE A 564 -23.26 17.48 22.50
CA ILE A 564 -24.20 16.42 22.89
C ILE A 564 -24.46 15.50 21.70
N SER A 565 -24.80 16.07 20.54
CA SER A 565 -25.00 15.32 19.31
C SER A 565 -23.73 14.54 18.91
N GLY A 566 -22.57 15.16 19.08
CA GLY A 566 -21.27 14.54 18.83
C GLY A 566 -21.01 13.36 19.76
N ILE A 567 -21.31 13.48 21.06
CA ILE A 567 -21.18 12.39 22.04
C ILE A 567 -22.09 11.22 21.67
N PHE A 568 -23.36 11.47 21.35
CA PHE A 568 -24.27 10.42 20.89
C PHE A 568 -23.75 9.73 19.63
N ALA A 569 -23.28 10.50 18.64
CA ALA A 569 -22.66 9.95 17.44
C ALA A 569 -21.40 9.13 17.76
N GLY A 570 -20.57 9.60 18.70
CA GLY A 570 -19.39 8.90 19.17
C GLY A 570 -19.70 7.57 19.86
N VAL A 571 -20.78 7.51 20.65
CA VAL A 571 -21.28 6.25 21.24
C VAL A 571 -21.73 5.27 20.17
N PHE A 572 -22.45 5.72 19.14
CA PHE A 572 -22.83 4.86 18.03
C PHE A 572 -21.63 4.38 17.22
N PHE A 573 -20.65 5.25 16.97
CA PHE A 573 -19.41 4.87 16.30
C PHE A 573 -18.65 3.81 17.10
N MET A 574 -18.54 3.96 18.42
CA MET A 574 -17.83 3.03 19.31
C MET A 574 -18.60 1.73 19.61
N LYS A 575 -19.80 1.54 19.04
CA LYS A 575 -20.59 0.32 19.23
C LYS A 575 -19.77 -0.91 18.77
N GLY A 576 -19.62 -1.88 19.68
CA GLY A 576 -18.88 -3.12 19.40
C GLY A 576 -17.36 -2.95 19.31
N TYR A 577 -16.80 -1.83 19.77
CA TYR A 577 -15.35 -1.62 19.80
C TYR A 577 -14.65 -2.65 20.71
N VAL A 578 -13.63 -3.31 20.16
CA VAL A 578 -12.76 -4.24 20.90
C VAL A 578 -11.33 -3.67 20.89
N PRO A 579 -10.76 -3.27 22.05
CA PRO A 579 -9.41 -2.74 22.10
C PRO A 579 -8.38 -3.82 21.76
N LYS A 580 -7.52 -3.55 20.77
CA LYS A 580 -6.38 -4.40 20.45
C LYS A 580 -5.23 -4.11 21.42
N ASN A 581 -4.75 -5.13 22.10
CA ASN A 581 -3.59 -5.04 22.98
C ASN A 581 -2.56 -6.08 22.52
N GLU A 582 -1.51 -5.60 21.85
CA GLU A 582 -0.44 -6.44 21.30
C GLU A 582 0.29 -7.22 22.40
N ASP A 583 0.53 -6.61 23.55
CA ASP A 583 1.19 -7.27 24.69
C ASP A 583 0.34 -8.43 25.22
N LEU A 584 -0.99 -8.26 25.32
CA LEU A 584 -1.89 -9.35 25.72
C LEU A 584 -1.93 -10.47 24.67
N ALA A 585 -1.88 -10.15 23.37
CA ALA A 585 -1.82 -11.17 22.31
C ALA A 585 -0.51 -11.97 22.36
N ILE A 586 0.62 -11.28 22.61
CA ILE A 586 1.93 -11.91 22.81
C ILE A 586 1.88 -12.82 24.04
N LEU A 587 1.38 -12.33 25.18
CA LEU A 587 1.24 -13.13 26.41
C LEU A 587 0.35 -14.36 26.20
N SER A 588 -0.77 -14.21 25.49
CA SER A 588 -1.67 -15.34 25.18
C SER A 588 -0.98 -16.41 24.33
N SER A 589 -0.16 -15.98 23.35
CA SER A 589 0.64 -16.88 22.51
C SER A 589 1.74 -17.58 23.32
N VAL A 590 2.41 -16.86 24.22
CA VAL A 590 3.41 -17.41 25.15
C VAL A 590 2.79 -18.46 26.08
N GLU A 591 1.61 -18.17 26.65
CA GLU A 591 0.87 -19.11 27.50
C GLU A 591 0.40 -20.33 26.72
N TYR A 592 -0.07 -20.13 25.48
CA TYR A 592 -0.46 -21.23 24.59
C TYR A 592 0.71 -22.19 24.35
N GLU A 593 1.87 -21.67 23.93
CA GLU A 593 3.06 -22.47 23.68
C GLU A 593 3.50 -23.22 24.95
N LYS A 594 3.59 -22.54 26.09
CA LYS A 594 4.02 -23.17 27.37
C LYS A 594 3.08 -24.28 27.82
N ASN A 595 1.77 -24.08 27.69
CA ASN A 595 0.77 -25.02 28.21
C ASN A 595 0.52 -26.21 27.26
N PHE A 596 0.62 -25.98 25.94
CA PHE A 596 0.11 -26.90 24.93
C PHE A 596 1.14 -27.46 23.96
N ARG A 597 2.39 -26.98 23.92
CA ARG A 597 3.43 -27.52 23.02
C ARG A 597 3.66 -29.02 23.16
N LYS A 598 3.39 -29.59 24.35
CA LYS A 598 3.39 -31.05 24.60
C LYS A 598 2.46 -31.86 23.67
N TYR A 599 1.41 -31.22 23.11
CA TYR A 599 0.45 -31.86 22.20
C TYR A 599 0.98 -32.03 20.77
N GLU A 600 2.08 -31.38 20.39
CA GLU A 600 2.66 -31.51 19.05
C GLU A 600 3.00 -32.97 18.70
N ASN A 601 3.45 -33.75 19.69
CA ASN A 601 3.87 -35.14 19.52
C ASN A 601 2.85 -36.17 20.03
N LEU A 602 1.68 -35.74 20.51
CA LEU A 602 0.62 -36.64 20.99
C LEU A 602 -0.31 -37.02 19.84
N PRO A 603 -0.79 -38.29 19.78
CA PRO A 603 -1.80 -38.67 18.80
C PRO A 603 -3.08 -37.88 19.04
N GLN A 604 -3.64 -37.30 17.98
CA GLN A 604 -4.89 -36.55 17.98
C GLN A 604 -5.82 -37.15 16.91
N PRO A 605 -7.15 -37.11 17.11
CA PRO A 605 -8.07 -37.64 16.11
C PRO A 605 -8.12 -36.71 14.90
N ASP A 606 -8.24 -37.27 13.72
CA ASP A 606 -8.40 -36.50 12.49
C ASP A 606 -9.89 -36.23 12.23
N ILE A 607 -10.19 -35.07 11.65
CA ILE A 607 -11.54 -34.73 11.21
C ILE A 607 -11.81 -35.47 9.89
N THR A 608 -12.88 -36.25 9.82
CA THR A 608 -13.21 -37.08 8.63
C THR A 608 -14.47 -36.62 7.92
N ASP A 609 -15.50 -36.19 8.65
CA ASP A 609 -16.74 -35.66 8.07
C ASP A 609 -17.13 -34.35 8.73
N ILE A 610 -17.63 -33.42 7.92
CA ILE A 610 -18.16 -32.13 8.35
C ILE A 610 -19.58 -32.00 7.82
N THR A 611 -20.55 -31.91 8.73
CA THR A 611 -21.89 -31.43 8.40
C THR A 611 -22.07 -30.06 9.01
N THR A 612 -22.36 -29.05 8.20
CA THR A 612 -22.46 -27.68 8.70
C THR A 612 -23.57 -26.87 8.04
N GLU A 613 -24.17 -25.99 8.82
CA GLU A 613 -25.09 -24.94 8.39
C GLU A 613 -24.45 -23.58 8.66
N ILE A 614 -24.34 -22.75 7.63
CA ILE A 614 -23.79 -21.40 7.69
C ILE A 614 -24.93 -20.43 7.36
N ASN A 615 -25.38 -19.70 8.38
CA ASN A 615 -26.45 -18.72 8.26
C ASN A 615 -25.84 -17.33 8.13
N LEU A 616 -25.88 -16.77 6.92
CA LEU A 616 -25.35 -15.44 6.60
C LEU A 616 -26.39 -14.36 6.88
N TYR A 617 -25.97 -13.27 7.51
CA TYR A 617 -26.74 -12.04 7.71
C TYR A 617 -25.97 -10.84 7.13
N PRO A 618 -25.86 -10.74 5.78
CA PRO A 618 -25.19 -9.64 5.08
C PRO A 618 -25.56 -8.23 5.59
N SER A 619 -26.85 -7.96 5.78
CA SER A 619 -27.37 -6.67 6.26
C SER A 619 -26.95 -6.31 7.69
N GLU A 620 -26.55 -7.31 8.48
CA GLU A 620 -26.09 -7.14 9.87
C GLU A 620 -24.57 -7.30 10.02
N ASN A 621 -23.84 -7.50 8.92
CA ASN A 621 -22.40 -7.81 8.93
C ASN A 621 -22.06 -9.00 9.83
N ALA A 622 -22.91 -10.04 9.82
CA ALA A 622 -22.83 -11.16 10.75
C ALA A 622 -23.07 -12.51 10.08
N TYR A 623 -22.63 -13.58 10.73
CA TYR A 623 -23.03 -14.95 10.37
C TYR A 623 -23.00 -15.87 11.59
N GLN A 624 -23.68 -17.01 11.46
CA GLN A 624 -23.66 -18.10 12.43
C GLN A 624 -23.20 -19.39 11.75
N ILE A 625 -22.34 -20.15 12.42
CA ILE A 625 -21.88 -21.47 12.00
C ILE A 625 -22.41 -22.49 13.00
N ILE A 626 -23.21 -23.43 12.51
CA ILE A 626 -23.63 -24.62 13.25
C ILE A 626 -22.93 -25.80 12.60
N GLY A 627 -22.03 -26.45 13.33
CA GLY A 627 -21.16 -27.49 12.80
C GLY A 627 -21.21 -28.77 13.61
N LYS A 628 -21.05 -29.89 12.91
CA LYS A 628 -20.84 -31.21 13.48
C LYS A 628 -19.66 -31.88 12.77
N TYR A 629 -18.66 -32.26 13.54
CA TYR A 629 -17.58 -33.13 13.07
C TYR A 629 -17.82 -34.58 13.44
N THR A 630 -17.39 -35.47 12.54
CA THR A 630 -16.96 -36.81 12.89
C THR A 630 -15.44 -36.78 13.05
N LEU A 631 -14.96 -37.18 14.23
CA LEU A 631 -13.55 -37.31 14.57
C LEU A 631 -13.22 -38.79 14.55
N THR A 632 -12.19 -39.21 13.82
CA THR A 632 -11.78 -40.63 13.76
C THR A 632 -10.35 -40.76 14.27
N ASN A 633 -10.10 -41.71 15.16
CA ASN A 633 -8.74 -42.05 15.52
C ASN A 633 -8.10 -42.89 14.40
N GLN A 634 -7.42 -42.23 13.48
CA GLN A 634 -6.71 -42.90 12.40
C GLN A 634 -5.28 -43.31 12.80
N THR A 635 -4.89 -43.06 14.05
CA THR A 635 -3.57 -43.44 14.56
C THR A 635 -3.57 -44.88 15.07
N GLY A 636 -2.40 -45.49 15.18
CA GLY A 636 -2.24 -46.82 15.77
C GLY A 636 -2.24 -46.83 17.30
N ARG A 637 -2.50 -45.70 17.97
CA ARG A 637 -2.43 -45.56 19.43
C ARG A 637 -3.77 -45.09 20.00
N PRO A 638 -4.17 -45.53 21.21
CA PRO A 638 -5.39 -45.03 21.84
C PRO A 638 -5.25 -43.55 22.21
N ILE A 639 -6.33 -42.78 22.03
CA ILE A 639 -6.36 -41.34 22.32
C ILE A 639 -7.23 -41.09 23.56
N ASN A 640 -6.60 -40.58 24.62
CA ASN A 640 -7.27 -40.20 25.86
C ASN A 640 -7.29 -38.68 26.12
N LYS A 641 -6.49 -37.90 25.38
CA LYS A 641 -6.43 -36.45 25.50
C LYS A 641 -6.58 -35.79 24.14
N ILE A 642 -7.52 -34.85 24.04
CA ILE A 642 -7.80 -34.10 22.82
C ILE A 642 -7.61 -32.62 23.15
N LEU A 643 -6.81 -31.92 22.36
CA LEU A 643 -6.74 -30.47 22.39
C LEU A 643 -7.66 -29.91 21.31
N ILE A 644 -8.60 -29.04 21.70
CA ILE A 644 -9.54 -28.39 20.78
C ILE A 644 -9.33 -26.88 20.89
N ASN A 645 -9.16 -26.22 19.74
CA ASN A 645 -8.95 -24.78 19.64
C ASN A 645 -10.08 -24.17 18.80
N PHE A 646 -10.66 -23.08 19.31
CA PHE A 646 -11.63 -22.23 18.65
C PHE A 646 -10.97 -20.89 18.36
N ASN A 647 -11.32 -20.28 17.24
CA ASN A 647 -10.80 -18.98 16.85
C ASN A 647 -11.39 -17.88 17.75
N GLU A 648 -10.54 -17.00 18.28
CA GLU A 648 -10.95 -15.94 19.23
C GLU A 648 -11.79 -14.83 18.58
N ASP A 649 -11.74 -14.70 17.25
CA ASP A 649 -12.55 -13.74 16.51
C ASP A 649 -14.05 -14.11 16.53
N LEU A 650 -14.38 -15.36 16.82
CA LEU A 650 -15.75 -15.86 16.86
C LEU A 650 -16.20 -16.09 18.29
N LYS A 651 -17.44 -15.71 18.58
CA LYS A 651 -18.08 -16.02 19.85
C LYS A 651 -18.48 -17.49 19.87
N LEU A 652 -17.90 -18.26 20.78
CA LEU A 652 -18.32 -19.62 21.09
C LEU A 652 -19.66 -19.61 21.84
N GLU A 653 -20.76 -19.99 21.17
CA GLU A 653 -22.08 -20.07 21.82
C GLU A 653 -22.27 -21.41 22.55
N SER A 654 -21.88 -22.51 21.90
CA SER A 654 -21.86 -23.83 22.51
C SER A 654 -20.89 -24.75 21.79
N ALA A 655 -20.26 -25.66 22.52
CA ALA A 655 -19.56 -26.79 21.94
C ALA A 655 -19.68 -28.02 22.86
N VAL A 656 -19.91 -29.19 22.24
CA VAL A 656 -20.11 -30.46 22.93
C VAL A 656 -19.37 -31.56 22.19
N LEU A 657 -18.42 -32.19 22.89
CA LEU A 657 -17.74 -33.39 22.42
C LEU A 657 -18.47 -34.63 22.95
N ILE A 658 -18.80 -35.57 22.07
CA ILE A 658 -19.47 -36.82 22.39
C ILE A 658 -18.55 -37.97 21.95
N SER A 659 -18.15 -38.81 22.89
CA SER A 659 -17.28 -39.97 22.67
C SER A 659 -17.86 -41.18 23.40
N GLY A 660 -18.39 -42.16 22.67
CA GLY A 660 -19.13 -43.28 23.28
C GLY A 660 -20.32 -42.80 24.11
N ARG A 661 -20.31 -43.07 25.42
CA ARG A 661 -21.34 -42.60 26.38
C ARG A 661 -20.96 -41.27 27.06
N GLU A 662 -19.77 -40.76 26.84
CA GLU A 662 -19.29 -39.52 27.44
C GLU A 662 -19.74 -38.31 26.63
N THR A 663 -20.21 -37.27 27.33
CA THR A 663 -20.58 -35.98 26.74
C THR A 663 -19.91 -34.88 27.55
N MET A 664 -19.10 -34.06 26.88
CA MET A 664 -18.31 -33.00 27.53
C MET A 664 -18.59 -31.64 26.89
N LYS A 665 -19.01 -30.68 27.71
CA LYS A 665 -19.21 -29.30 27.29
C LYS A 665 -17.88 -28.54 27.26
N ILE A 666 -17.67 -27.74 26.23
CA ILE A 666 -16.49 -26.90 26.06
C ILE A 666 -16.93 -25.43 26.14
N ASN A 667 -16.26 -24.67 26.99
CA ASN A 667 -16.60 -23.29 27.32
C ASN A 667 -15.39 -22.33 27.24
N LYS A 668 -14.27 -22.79 26.72
CA LYS A 668 -13.05 -22.00 26.51
C LYS A 668 -12.60 -22.12 25.07
N ASN A 669 -11.95 -21.08 24.55
CA ASN A 669 -11.42 -21.07 23.18
C ASN A 669 -10.36 -22.14 22.99
N THR A 670 -9.50 -22.39 23.98
CA THR A 670 -8.57 -23.52 23.96
C THR A 670 -8.86 -24.43 25.14
N LYS A 671 -9.15 -25.71 24.86
CA LYS A 671 -9.53 -26.68 25.89
C LYS A 671 -8.85 -28.03 25.67
N GLU A 672 -8.13 -28.46 26.70
CA GLU A 672 -7.74 -29.85 26.90
C GLU A 672 -8.97 -30.64 27.41
N VAL A 673 -9.29 -31.72 26.69
CA VAL A 673 -10.35 -32.69 26.97
C VAL A 673 -9.68 -34.01 27.31
N VAL A 674 -9.92 -34.51 28.53
CA VAL A 674 -9.46 -35.83 28.98
C VAL A 674 -10.65 -36.79 29.00
N LEU A 675 -10.57 -37.87 28.22
CA LEU A 675 -11.61 -38.89 28.10
C LEU A 675 -11.41 -39.99 29.15
N LYS A 676 -12.49 -40.50 29.76
CA LYS A 676 -12.38 -41.65 30.67
C LYS A 676 -12.19 -42.94 29.88
N GLN A 677 -12.88 -43.06 28.74
CA GLN A 677 -12.68 -44.12 27.75
C GLN A 677 -11.90 -43.58 26.55
N ALA A 678 -10.70 -44.14 26.33
CA ALA A 678 -9.87 -43.75 25.20
C ALA A 678 -10.48 -44.21 23.87
N ILE A 679 -10.40 -43.33 22.85
CA ILE A 679 -10.82 -43.65 21.48
C ILE A 679 -9.80 -44.61 20.89
N GLN A 680 -10.20 -45.85 20.60
CA GLN A 680 -9.34 -46.85 20.00
C GLN A 680 -9.09 -46.55 18.52
N SER A 681 -8.08 -47.19 17.93
CA SER A 681 -7.81 -47.04 16.50
C SER A 681 -9.05 -47.45 15.68
N GLY A 682 -9.46 -46.58 14.75
CA GLY A 682 -10.66 -46.72 13.94
C GLY A 682 -11.97 -46.26 14.62
N GLU A 683 -12.00 -46.05 15.94
CA GLU A 683 -13.19 -45.55 16.63
C GLU A 683 -13.42 -44.06 16.34
N THR A 684 -14.68 -43.64 16.49
CA THR A 684 -15.14 -42.29 16.18
C THR A 684 -15.71 -41.57 17.40
N ALA A 685 -15.50 -40.25 17.45
CA ALA A 685 -16.19 -39.31 18.32
C ALA A 685 -16.87 -38.23 17.46
N SER A 686 -17.72 -37.40 18.07
CA SER A 686 -18.34 -36.26 17.38
C SER A 686 -18.21 -34.96 18.17
N LEU A 687 -17.94 -33.87 17.47
CA LEU A 687 -17.86 -32.52 18.05
C LEU A 687 -18.96 -31.66 17.42
N ASN A 688 -19.95 -31.28 18.22
CA ASN A 688 -21.00 -30.34 17.81
C ASN A 688 -20.63 -28.95 18.32
N PHE A 689 -20.77 -27.92 17.50
CA PHE A 689 -20.46 -26.55 17.89
C PHE A 689 -21.38 -25.53 17.20
N ASN A 690 -21.56 -24.40 17.87
CA ASN A 690 -22.25 -23.24 17.37
C ASN A 690 -21.41 -21.99 17.64
N LEU A 691 -21.07 -21.27 16.58
CA LEU A 691 -20.21 -20.08 16.60
C LEU A 691 -20.95 -18.91 15.96
N PHE A 692 -20.79 -17.72 16.53
CA PHE A 692 -21.37 -16.49 16.01
C PHE A 692 -20.27 -15.47 15.72
N TYR A 693 -20.38 -14.81 14.57
CA TYR A 693 -19.49 -13.73 14.15
C TYR A 693 -20.30 -12.47 13.81
N GLN A 694 -19.81 -11.32 14.25
CA GLN A 694 -20.26 -10.02 13.79
C GLN A 694 -19.11 -9.03 13.88
N TRP A 695 -18.96 -8.17 12.88
CA TRP A 695 -17.96 -7.11 12.91
C TRP A 695 -18.59 -5.72 12.85
N PHE A 696 -17.82 -4.72 13.29
CA PHE A 696 -18.23 -3.33 13.38
C PHE A 696 -17.18 -2.42 12.74
N ALA A 697 -17.63 -1.37 12.04
CA ALA A 697 -16.77 -0.45 11.30
C ALA A 697 -15.61 0.12 12.13
N VAL A 698 -15.82 0.38 13.42
CA VAL A 698 -14.81 0.93 14.35
C VAL A 698 -13.57 0.05 14.51
N ASN A 699 -13.71 -1.27 14.35
CA ASN A 699 -12.61 -2.23 14.45
C ASN A 699 -11.92 -2.47 13.10
N GLY A 700 -12.54 -2.03 11.99
CA GLY A 700 -12.22 -2.50 10.65
C GLY A 700 -12.81 -3.90 10.36
N HIS A 701 -12.77 -4.32 9.10
CA HIS A 701 -13.11 -5.68 8.69
C HIS A 701 -11.83 -6.46 8.39
N GLN A 702 -11.91 -7.79 8.48
CA GLN A 702 -10.86 -8.68 7.99
C GLN A 702 -11.15 -9.03 6.53
N SER A 703 -10.19 -8.81 5.63
CA SER A 703 -10.36 -9.03 4.19
C SER A 703 -10.88 -10.42 3.83
N PHE A 704 -10.36 -11.48 4.48
CA PHE A 704 -10.76 -12.88 4.20
C PHE A 704 -11.98 -13.37 4.99
N ASN A 705 -12.70 -12.46 5.66
CA ASN A 705 -13.91 -12.75 6.44
C ASN A 705 -14.91 -11.59 6.32
N SER A 706 -15.06 -11.08 5.10
CA SER A 706 -15.83 -9.90 4.77
C SER A 706 -17.29 -10.26 4.53
N VAL A 707 -18.08 -10.32 5.62
CA VAL A 707 -19.55 -10.40 5.51
C VAL A 707 -20.13 -8.99 5.40
N ILE A 708 -20.61 -8.66 4.21
CA ILE A 708 -21.10 -7.34 3.79
C ILE A 708 -22.42 -7.45 3.04
N GLU A 709 -23.16 -6.34 2.98
CA GLU A 709 -24.51 -6.28 2.41
C GLU A 709 -24.60 -6.85 1.00
N ASN A 710 -23.59 -6.69 0.14
CA ASN A 710 -23.51 -7.34 -1.17
C ASN A 710 -22.05 -7.65 -1.53
N GLY A 711 -21.76 -8.83 -2.08
CA GLY A 711 -20.39 -9.25 -2.44
C GLY A 711 -19.57 -9.84 -1.29
N SER A 712 -20.22 -10.50 -0.33
CA SER A 712 -19.58 -11.15 0.83
C SER A 712 -18.62 -12.26 0.42
N PHE A 713 -17.49 -12.40 1.12
CA PHE A 713 -16.59 -13.54 0.99
C PHE A 713 -15.90 -13.92 2.31
N MET A 714 -15.85 -15.22 2.58
CA MET A 714 -15.16 -15.75 3.75
C MET A 714 -14.36 -16.99 3.38
N ARG A 715 -13.07 -17.02 3.76
CA ARG A 715 -12.28 -18.26 3.87
C ARG A 715 -12.72 -19.02 5.13
N ILE A 716 -13.99 -19.42 5.13
CA ILE A 716 -14.75 -19.76 6.34
C ILE A 716 -14.11 -20.89 7.15
N SER A 717 -13.46 -21.86 6.51
CA SER A 717 -12.80 -22.98 7.20
C SER A 717 -11.68 -22.55 8.16
N ARG A 718 -11.11 -21.35 8.03
CA ARG A 718 -10.11 -20.80 8.97
C ARG A 718 -10.68 -20.45 10.36
N TYR A 719 -12.00 -20.34 10.45
CA TYR A 719 -12.71 -19.97 11.69
C TYR A 719 -13.36 -21.17 12.37
N TYR A 720 -13.22 -22.35 11.77
CA TYR A 720 -13.73 -23.60 12.32
C TYR A 720 -12.80 -24.15 13.41
N PRO A 721 -13.32 -24.97 14.35
CA PRO A 721 -12.49 -25.54 15.41
C PRO A 721 -11.38 -26.44 14.84
N THR A 722 -10.17 -26.31 15.37
CA THR A 722 -9.00 -27.12 15.00
C THR A 722 -8.63 -28.08 16.13
N ILE A 723 -8.11 -29.26 15.75
CA ILE A 723 -7.73 -30.32 16.68
C ILE A 723 -6.20 -30.39 16.77
N GLY A 724 -5.68 -30.55 17.99
CA GLY A 724 -4.25 -30.64 18.26
C GLY A 724 -3.55 -29.28 18.39
N TYR A 725 -2.23 -29.33 18.48
CA TYR A 725 -1.39 -28.13 18.68
C TYR A 725 -1.29 -27.29 17.40
N GLN A 726 -1.47 -25.97 17.52
CA GLN A 726 -1.44 -25.02 16.41
C GLN A 726 -0.12 -24.24 16.40
N LYS A 727 0.71 -24.46 15.38
CA LYS A 727 2.04 -23.81 15.27
C LYS A 727 1.94 -22.32 14.98
N ASP A 728 0.89 -21.89 14.29
CA ASP A 728 0.67 -20.48 13.95
C ASP A 728 0.40 -19.60 15.18
N TYR A 729 0.20 -20.21 16.36
CA TYR A 729 0.04 -19.50 17.64
C TYR A 729 1.38 -19.32 18.39
N GLU A 730 2.50 -19.77 17.83
CA GLU A 730 3.83 -19.56 18.42
C GLU A 730 4.36 -18.14 18.13
N ILE A 731 5.10 -17.59 19.10
CA ILE A 731 5.84 -16.34 18.91
C ILE A 731 6.96 -16.56 17.89
N GLN A 732 6.94 -15.80 16.79
CA GLN A 732 7.93 -15.91 15.72
C GLN A 732 9.23 -15.13 16.00
N ASP A 733 9.17 -14.04 16.78
CA ASP A 733 10.33 -13.18 17.02
C ASP A 733 11.33 -13.80 18.02
N GLU A 734 12.55 -14.12 17.56
CA GLU A 734 13.58 -14.79 18.36
C GLU A 734 14.01 -14.02 19.62
N LYS A 735 13.99 -12.69 19.60
CA LYS A 735 14.32 -11.87 20.78
C LYS A 735 13.23 -12.00 21.84
N GLN A 736 11.95 -11.96 21.45
CA GLN A 736 10.82 -12.22 22.33
C GLN A 736 10.84 -13.67 22.86
N ARG A 737 11.14 -14.66 22.01
CA ARG A 737 11.27 -16.06 22.43
C ARG A 737 12.33 -16.22 23.52
N SER A 738 13.50 -15.61 23.32
CA SER A 738 14.59 -15.58 24.31
C SER A 738 14.17 -14.89 25.62
N GLN A 739 13.46 -13.76 25.54
CA GLN A 739 12.94 -13.03 26.70
C GLN A 739 11.96 -13.88 27.52
N PHE A 740 11.05 -14.61 26.86
CA PHE A 740 10.06 -15.46 27.53
C PHE A 740 10.55 -16.88 27.84
N ARG A 741 11.83 -17.19 27.52
CA ARG A 741 12.48 -18.50 27.67
C ARG A 741 11.73 -19.62 26.94
N LEU A 742 11.28 -19.32 25.73
CA LEU A 742 10.66 -20.29 24.82
C LEU A 742 11.76 -21.11 24.12
N GLY A 743 11.42 -22.31 23.64
CA GLY A 743 12.36 -23.16 22.89
C GLY A 743 12.70 -22.56 21.52
N LYS A 744 13.48 -23.25 20.69
CA LYS A 744 13.61 -22.87 19.28
C LYS A 744 12.29 -23.07 18.53
N LEU A 745 12.07 -22.29 17.48
CA LEU A 745 10.97 -22.55 16.54
C LEU A 745 11.15 -23.93 15.90
N THR A 746 10.03 -24.58 15.59
CA THR A 746 10.07 -25.82 14.83
C THR A 746 10.40 -25.50 13.37
N GLU A 747 11.60 -25.89 12.94
CA GLU A 747 12.05 -25.69 11.56
C GLU A 747 11.12 -26.40 10.56
N LEU A 748 10.99 -25.79 9.37
CA LEU A 748 10.38 -26.44 8.22
C LEU A 748 11.14 -27.73 7.90
N LYS A 749 10.41 -28.78 7.52
CA LYS A 749 11.04 -30.01 7.08
C LYS A 749 11.82 -29.75 5.79
N LYS A 750 13.00 -30.35 5.68
CA LYS A 750 13.79 -30.38 4.45
C LYS A 750 13.13 -31.28 3.40
N PRO A 751 13.42 -31.10 2.10
CA PRO A 751 12.86 -31.94 1.04
C PRO A 751 13.15 -33.43 1.25
N GLU A 752 14.34 -33.77 1.78
CA GLU A 752 14.82 -35.13 2.02
C GLU A 752 14.24 -35.78 3.29
N ALA A 753 13.39 -35.07 4.05
CA ALA A 753 12.76 -35.62 5.24
C ALA A 753 11.89 -36.86 4.88
N PRO A 754 11.71 -37.82 5.82
CA PRO A 754 10.92 -39.02 5.56
C PRO A 754 9.53 -38.73 4.98
N GLU A 755 9.06 -39.66 4.14
CA GLU A 755 7.74 -39.60 3.54
C GLU A 755 6.64 -39.58 4.61
N VAL A 756 5.60 -38.79 4.37
CA VAL A 756 4.44 -38.68 5.26
C VAL A 756 3.23 -39.26 4.56
N VAL A 757 2.60 -40.25 5.20
CA VAL A 757 1.27 -40.75 4.80
C VAL A 757 0.30 -40.36 5.90
N LYS A 758 -0.67 -39.50 5.58
CA LYS A 758 -1.68 -39.04 6.54
C LYS A 758 -3.03 -38.90 5.86
N LYS A 759 -4.07 -39.47 6.48
CA LYS A 759 -5.43 -39.52 5.96
C LYS A 759 -6.30 -38.35 6.48
N ASP A 760 -5.90 -37.12 6.20
CA ASP A 760 -6.52 -35.89 6.71
C ASP A 760 -7.47 -35.15 5.75
N PHE A 761 -7.98 -35.82 4.71
CA PHE A 761 -9.09 -35.32 3.89
C PHE A 761 -10.44 -35.52 4.56
N ILE A 762 -11.35 -34.59 4.29
CA ILE A 762 -12.70 -34.56 4.81
C ILE A 762 -13.76 -34.84 3.73
N ASN A 763 -14.92 -35.31 4.16
CA ASN A 763 -16.16 -35.18 3.40
C ASN A 763 -16.96 -33.99 3.94
N LEU A 764 -17.36 -33.08 3.07
CA LEU A 764 -18.05 -31.84 3.39
C LEU A 764 -19.51 -31.92 2.92
N ASN A 765 -20.44 -31.66 3.83
CA ASN A 765 -21.85 -31.45 3.56
C ASN A 765 -22.26 -30.11 4.19
N MET A 766 -22.35 -29.08 3.35
CA MET A 766 -22.53 -27.70 3.76
C MET A 766 -23.89 -27.18 3.30
N THR A 767 -24.66 -26.59 4.21
CA THR A 767 -25.85 -25.82 3.87
C THR A 767 -25.57 -24.35 4.17
N VAL A 768 -25.68 -23.48 3.16
CA VAL A 768 -25.52 -22.03 3.33
C VAL A 768 -26.88 -21.38 3.17
N SER A 769 -27.26 -20.52 4.11
CA SER A 769 -28.44 -19.67 3.98
C SER A 769 -28.08 -18.19 3.91
N THR A 770 -28.80 -17.43 3.11
CA THR A 770 -28.60 -15.99 2.91
C THR A 770 -29.92 -15.27 2.66
N GLU A 771 -29.86 -13.95 2.50
CA GLU A 771 -31.02 -13.07 2.24
C GLU A 771 -31.67 -13.36 0.87
N GLU A 772 -32.95 -12.99 0.73
CA GLU A 772 -33.83 -13.39 -0.39
C GLU A 772 -33.31 -12.95 -1.77
N ASN A 773 -32.61 -11.83 -1.86
CA ASN A 773 -32.07 -11.30 -3.12
C ASN A 773 -30.66 -11.83 -3.44
N GLN A 774 -30.10 -12.75 -2.64
CA GLN A 774 -28.74 -13.23 -2.83
C GLN A 774 -28.65 -14.70 -3.24
N THR A 775 -27.57 -15.00 -3.93
CA THR A 775 -27.12 -16.37 -4.22
C THR A 775 -25.83 -16.63 -3.49
N ALA A 776 -25.81 -17.68 -2.66
CA ALA A 776 -24.62 -18.09 -1.93
C ALA A 776 -23.88 -19.19 -2.69
N ILE A 777 -22.56 -19.02 -2.89
CA ILE A 777 -21.68 -19.99 -3.54
C ILE A 777 -20.77 -20.60 -2.49
N GLY A 778 -20.79 -21.93 -2.38
CA GLY A 778 -19.99 -22.70 -1.44
C GLY A 778 -19.00 -23.64 -2.14
N THR A 779 -18.19 -24.33 -1.35
CA THR A 779 -17.27 -25.38 -1.83
C THR A 779 -18.01 -26.69 -2.06
N GLY A 780 -17.79 -27.31 -3.23
CA GLY A 780 -18.44 -28.56 -3.66
C GLY A 780 -19.57 -28.36 -4.67
N ASP A 781 -20.17 -29.46 -5.10
CA ASP A 781 -21.24 -29.45 -6.08
C ASP A 781 -22.58 -29.11 -5.41
N LEU A 782 -23.39 -28.27 -6.07
CA LEU A 782 -24.72 -27.89 -5.59
C LEU A 782 -25.69 -29.07 -5.72
N VAL A 783 -26.16 -29.59 -4.59
CA VAL A 783 -27.10 -30.71 -4.51
C VAL A 783 -28.55 -30.22 -4.49
N LYS A 784 -28.82 -29.13 -3.77
CA LYS A 784 -30.18 -28.62 -3.58
C LYS A 784 -30.20 -27.11 -3.34
N LYS A 785 -31.14 -26.41 -3.96
CA LYS A 785 -31.49 -25.01 -3.69
C LYS A 785 -32.97 -24.92 -3.28
N TRP A 786 -33.30 -24.14 -2.26
CA TRP A 786 -34.70 -23.88 -1.87
C TRP A 786 -34.85 -22.54 -1.13
N THR A 787 -36.08 -22.06 -1.03
CA THR A 787 -36.43 -20.86 -0.27
C THR A 787 -37.30 -21.26 0.92
N LYS A 788 -37.03 -20.70 2.11
CA LYS A 788 -37.82 -20.91 3.31
C LYS A 788 -37.79 -19.67 4.18
N SER A 789 -38.96 -19.19 4.63
CA SER A 789 -39.10 -18.05 5.54
C SER A 789 -38.35 -16.78 5.06
N GLY A 790 -38.46 -16.44 3.78
CA GLY A 790 -37.78 -15.26 3.21
C GLY A 790 -36.25 -15.37 3.10
N ARG A 791 -35.70 -16.59 3.16
CA ARG A 791 -34.26 -16.85 3.02
C ARG A 791 -33.99 -17.90 1.96
N HIS A 792 -32.87 -17.75 1.24
CA HIS A 792 -32.38 -18.72 0.27
C HIS A 792 -31.41 -19.69 0.91
N TYR A 793 -31.55 -20.97 0.58
CA TYR A 793 -30.72 -22.06 1.08
C TYR A 793 -30.08 -22.84 -0.07
N PHE A 794 -28.81 -23.17 0.11
CA PHE A 794 -27.98 -23.87 -0.87
C PHE A 794 -27.22 -24.98 -0.17
N ARG A 795 -27.42 -26.23 -0.61
CA ARG A 795 -26.72 -27.40 -0.05
C ARG A 795 -25.64 -27.87 -1.02
N TYR A 796 -24.40 -27.80 -0.58
CA TYR A 796 -23.20 -28.22 -1.30
C TYR A 796 -22.62 -29.50 -0.71
N LYS A 797 -22.04 -30.35 -1.56
CA LYS A 797 -21.34 -31.56 -1.16
C LYS A 797 -19.99 -31.70 -1.88
N ALA A 798 -18.95 -32.08 -1.14
CA ALA A 798 -17.66 -32.47 -1.69
C ALA A 798 -17.10 -33.63 -0.87
N ASP A 799 -16.62 -34.67 -1.54
CA ASP A 799 -16.06 -35.85 -0.88
C ASP A 799 -14.53 -35.87 -1.08
N GLN A 800 -13.78 -36.33 -0.07
CA GLN A 800 -12.32 -36.46 -0.10
C GLN A 800 -11.58 -35.17 -0.52
N ILE A 801 -11.82 -34.07 0.19
CA ILE A 801 -11.14 -32.79 -0.04
C ILE A 801 -10.23 -32.41 1.13
N PRO A 802 -9.19 -31.58 0.93
CA PRO A 802 -8.46 -30.96 2.03
C PRO A 802 -9.39 -30.18 2.97
N PHE A 803 -8.98 -29.95 4.24
CA PHE A 803 -9.70 -29.08 5.19
C PHE A 803 -9.64 -27.60 4.75
N ARG A 804 -10.29 -27.28 3.64
CA ARG A 804 -10.24 -25.98 2.98
C ARG A 804 -11.55 -25.75 2.23
N PHE A 805 -12.36 -24.85 2.73
CA PHE A 805 -13.62 -24.46 2.10
C PHE A 805 -13.95 -23.00 2.39
N ALA A 806 -14.66 -22.38 1.45
CA ALA A 806 -15.02 -20.98 1.46
C ALA A 806 -16.47 -20.78 1.01
N VAL A 807 -17.00 -19.60 1.32
CA VAL A 807 -18.35 -19.19 0.98
C VAL A 807 -18.34 -17.74 0.49
N SER A 808 -19.11 -17.46 -0.56
CA SER A 808 -19.46 -16.10 -0.96
C SER A 808 -20.98 -15.93 -1.03
N SER A 809 -21.45 -14.68 -0.99
CA SER A 809 -22.86 -14.35 -1.17
C SER A 809 -23.01 -12.95 -1.76
N ALA A 810 -23.75 -12.85 -2.87
CA ALA A 810 -24.05 -11.58 -3.52
C ALA A 810 -25.32 -11.68 -4.38
N ASN A 811 -25.75 -10.54 -4.89
CA ASN A 811 -26.70 -10.49 -6.00
C ASN A 811 -25.93 -10.68 -7.32
N TYR A 812 -25.99 -11.90 -7.86
CA TYR A 812 -25.25 -12.31 -9.06
C TYR A 812 -26.14 -12.42 -10.28
N GLU A 813 -25.61 -11.97 -11.42
CA GLU A 813 -25.98 -12.51 -12.73
C GLU A 813 -25.22 -13.83 -12.97
N ILE A 814 -25.81 -14.73 -13.75
CA ILE A 814 -25.26 -16.08 -13.95
C ILE A 814 -25.20 -16.39 -15.44
N LYS A 815 -24.02 -16.77 -15.94
CA LYS A 815 -23.84 -17.43 -17.23
C LYS A 815 -23.44 -18.88 -17.01
N SER A 816 -24.16 -19.81 -17.64
CA SER A 816 -23.95 -21.26 -17.47
C SER A 816 -23.84 -21.97 -18.80
N GLU A 817 -22.91 -22.92 -18.91
CA GLU A 817 -22.79 -23.81 -20.06
C GLU A 817 -22.39 -25.22 -19.64
N ARG A 818 -22.97 -26.24 -20.29
CA ARG A 818 -22.59 -27.64 -20.07
C ARG A 818 -21.58 -28.09 -21.12
N TYR A 819 -20.38 -28.44 -20.69
CA TYR A 819 -19.28 -28.85 -21.56
C TYR A 819 -18.69 -30.20 -21.12
N LYS A 820 -18.68 -31.20 -22.01
CA LYS A 820 -18.19 -32.57 -21.76
C LYS A 820 -18.72 -33.22 -20.47
N GLY A 821 -19.97 -32.95 -20.13
CA GLY A 821 -20.64 -33.50 -18.95
C GLY A 821 -20.47 -32.68 -17.67
N ILE A 822 -19.63 -31.65 -17.66
CA ILE A 822 -19.37 -30.73 -16.55
C ILE A 822 -20.11 -29.42 -16.80
N THR A 823 -20.75 -28.85 -15.78
CA THR A 823 -21.42 -27.53 -15.91
C THR A 823 -20.49 -26.43 -15.42
N ILE A 824 -20.20 -25.45 -16.28
CA ILE A 824 -19.41 -24.27 -15.96
C ILE A 824 -20.37 -23.12 -15.69
N ASN A 825 -20.28 -22.52 -14.50
CA ASN A 825 -21.08 -21.37 -14.09
C ASN A 825 -20.17 -20.18 -13.79
N ILE A 826 -20.57 -19.00 -14.24
CA ILE A 826 -19.90 -17.74 -13.96
C ILE A 826 -20.90 -16.82 -13.27
N PHE A 827 -20.62 -16.50 -12.01
CA PHE A 827 -21.41 -15.61 -11.16
C PHE A 827 -20.71 -14.26 -11.10
N TYR A 828 -21.35 -13.21 -11.60
CA TYR A 828 -20.75 -11.89 -11.77
C TYR A 828 -21.71 -10.77 -11.41
N HIS A 829 -21.18 -9.61 -11.11
CA HIS A 829 -21.93 -8.40 -10.89
C HIS A 829 -22.53 -7.90 -12.21
N GLN A 830 -23.76 -7.39 -12.20
CA GLN A 830 -24.47 -6.98 -13.42
C GLN A 830 -23.68 -6.00 -14.31
N LYS A 831 -22.84 -5.15 -13.71
CA LYS A 831 -22.01 -4.18 -14.44
C LYS A 831 -20.74 -4.77 -15.03
N HIS A 832 -20.34 -5.99 -14.65
CA HIS A 832 -19.03 -6.56 -14.95
C HIS A 832 -19.11 -7.74 -15.94
N PHE A 833 -19.83 -7.54 -17.04
CA PHE A 833 -20.08 -8.57 -18.05
C PHE A 833 -18.92 -8.74 -19.05
N GLU A 834 -17.93 -7.84 -19.05
CA GLU A 834 -16.97 -7.63 -20.13
C GLU A 834 -16.12 -8.88 -20.42
N ASN A 835 -15.79 -9.63 -19.38
CA ASN A 835 -14.83 -10.74 -19.42
C ASN A 835 -15.45 -12.13 -19.23
N VAL A 836 -16.77 -12.19 -19.02
CA VAL A 836 -17.51 -13.43 -18.71
C VAL A 836 -17.37 -14.47 -19.82
N ASP A 837 -17.43 -14.05 -21.08
CA ASP A 837 -17.37 -14.97 -22.23
C ASP A 837 -15.98 -15.58 -22.40
N HIS A 838 -14.95 -14.76 -22.21
CA HIS A 838 -13.57 -15.23 -22.31
C HIS A 838 -13.18 -16.11 -21.12
N LEU A 839 -13.72 -15.86 -19.93
CA LEU A 839 -13.61 -16.77 -18.77
C LEU A 839 -14.21 -18.15 -19.08
N LEU A 840 -15.39 -18.18 -19.72
CA LEU A 840 -16.06 -19.42 -20.08
C LEU A 840 -15.24 -20.24 -21.08
N GLU A 841 -14.71 -19.60 -22.12
CA GLU A 841 -13.86 -20.25 -23.11
C GLU A 841 -12.53 -20.71 -22.51
N ASN A 842 -11.89 -19.91 -21.65
CA ASN A 842 -10.67 -20.30 -20.97
C ASN A 842 -10.88 -21.52 -20.06
N ALA A 843 -12.01 -21.60 -19.35
CA ALA A 843 -12.37 -22.75 -18.54
C ALA A 843 -12.51 -24.03 -19.39
N LYS A 844 -13.14 -23.95 -20.58
CA LYS A 844 -13.23 -25.08 -21.52
C LYS A 844 -11.85 -25.53 -22.00
N LEU A 845 -10.99 -24.59 -22.39
CA LEU A 845 -9.63 -24.87 -22.85
C LEU A 845 -8.77 -25.52 -21.76
N THR A 846 -8.84 -25.01 -20.53
CA THR A 846 -8.15 -25.55 -19.36
C THR A 846 -8.62 -26.97 -19.07
N LEU A 847 -9.93 -27.19 -19.08
CA LEU A 847 -10.53 -28.51 -18.86
C LEU A 847 -10.09 -29.51 -19.94
N ASP A 848 -10.02 -29.09 -21.19
CA ASP A 848 -9.54 -29.96 -22.29
C ASP A 848 -8.08 -30.34 -22.13
N TYR A 849 -7.21 -29.36 -21.87
CA TYR A 849 -5.78 -29.60 -21.71
C TYR A 849 -5.48 -30.48 -20.50
N CYS A 850 -6.05 -30.15 -19.33
CA CYS A 850 -5.78 -30.89 -18.10
C CYS A 850 -6.37 -32.31 -18.13
N GLN A 851 -7.56 -32.51 -18.71
CA GLN A 851 -8.13 -33.86 -18.81
C GLN A 851 -7.37 -34.76 -19.78
N GLN A 852 -6.89 -34.20 -20.90
CA GLN A 852 -6.07 -34.94 -21.85
C GLN A 852 -4.74 -35.37 -21.23
N ASN A 853 -4.08 -34.46 -20.52
CA ASN A 853 -2.70 -34.68 -20.06
C ASN A 853 -2.61 -35.28 -18.64
N PHE A 854 -3.44 -34.86 -17.69
CA PHE A 854 -3.22 -35.12 -16.26
C PHE A 854 -4.25 -36.07 -15.64
N GLY A 855 -5.48 -36.08 -16.14
CA GLY A 855 -6.53 -36.99 -15.67
C GLY A 855 -7.90 -36.30 -15.53
N LYS A 856 -8.94 -37.08 -15.26
CA LYS A 856 -10.33 -36.58 -15.22
C LYS A 856 -10.53 -35.51 -14.13
N TYR A 857 -11.42 -34.56 -14.42
CA TYR A 857 -11.88 -33.60 -13.43
C TYR A 857 -12.80 -34.29 -12.39
N PRO A 858 -12.59 -34.10 -11.08
CA PRO A 858 -13.28 -34.90 -10.06
C PRO A 858 -14.68 -34.40 -9.66
N PHE A 859 -15.12 -33.23 -10.11
CA PHE A 859 -16.42 -32.62 -9.72
C PHE A 859 -17.39 -32.50 -10.89
N ALA A 860 -18.68 -32.29 -10.60
CA ALA A 860 -19.72 -32.13 -11.62
C ALA A 860 -19.84 -30.69 -12.14
N THR A 861 -19.41 -29.70 -11.35
CA THR A 861 -19.46 -28.29 -11.72
C THR A 861 -18.13 -27.56 -11.57
N ILE A 862 -17.98 -26.46 -12.30
CA ILE A 862 -16.92 -25.46 -12.14
C ILE A 862 -17.62 -24.12 -11.94
N ASN A 863 -17.46 -23.48 -10.78
CA ASN A 863 -18.08 -22.19 -10.48
C ASN A 863 -17.01 -21.11 -10.36
N PHE A 864 -17.05 -20.08 -11.20
CA PHE A 864 -16.30 -18.84 -11.00
C PHE A 864 -17.23 -17.83 -10.36
N ALA A 865 -16.85 -17.28 -9.20
CA ALA A 865 -17.65 -16.30 -8.48
C ALA A 865 -16.85 -15.02 -8.22
N GLU A 866 -17.39 -13.91 -8.71
CA GLU A 866 -16.88 -12.58 -8.41
C GLU A 866 -17.14 -12.20 -6.95
N ILE A 867 -16.21 -11.50 -6.31
CA ILE A 867 -16.35 -11.01 -4.93
C ILE A 867 -15.97 -9.53 -4.82
N SER A 868 -16.49 -8.84 -3.80
CA SER A 868 -16.23 -7.41 -3.58
C SER A 868 -14.75 -7.12 -3.28
N SER A 869 -14.27 -5.93 -3.67
CA SER A 869 -12.95 -5.38 -3.32
C SER A 869 -12.74 -5.11 -1.82
N PHE A 870 -13.76 -5.31 -0.98
CA PHE A 870 -13.57 -5.46 0.47
C PHE A 870 -12.69 -6.69 0.79
N THR A 871 -12.65 -7.68 -0.09
CA THR A 871 -11.69 -8.77 -0.01
C THR A 871 -10.40 -8.40 -0.75
N ARG A 872 -9.28 -8.35 -0.02
CA ARG A 872 -7.94 -8.12 -0.55
C ARG A 872 -6.95 -9.16 -0.07
N GLY A 873 -5.87 -9.36 -0.82
CA GLY A 873 -4.74 -10.22 -0.45
C GLY A 873 -4.56 -11.47 -1.32
N PHE A 874 -5.35 -11.61 -2.39
CA PHE A 874 -5.11 -12.57 -3.48
C PHE A 874 -5.73 -12.02 -4.78
N ALA A 875 -5.25 -12.51 -5.92
CA ALA A 875 -5.84 -12.23 -7.22
C ALA A 875 -7.01 -13.17 -7.52
N ALA A 876 -6.87 -14.45 -7.18
CA ALA A 876 -7.95 -15.42 -7.14
C ALA A 876 -7.65 -16.51 -6.10
N THR A 877 -8.62 -17.39 -5.84
CA THR A 877 -8.39 -18.58 -5.02
C THR A 877 -9.33 -19.71 -5.43
N ALA A 878 -8.74 -20.85 -5.77
CA ALA A 878 -9.46 -22.08 -6.06
C ALA A 878 -9.80 -22.91 -4.81
N TYR A 879 -10.98 -23.52 -4.87
CA TYR A 879 -11.53 -24.51 -3.95
C TYR A 879 -12.20 -25.62 -4.78
N PRO A 880 -12.45 -26.81 -4.21
CA PRO A 880 -13.26 -27.84 -4.86
C PRO A 880 -14.57 -27.28 -5.45
N SER A 881 -14.74 -27.41 -6.77
CA SER A 881 -15.90 -26.93 -7.56
C SER A 881 -16.12 -25.38 -7.56
N ALA A 882 -15.28 -24.57 -6.91
CA ALA A 882 -15.50 -23.11 -6.80
C ALA A 882 -14.19 -22.29 -6.82
N VAL A 883 -14.13 -21.24 -7.62
CA VAL A 883 -13.02 -20.28 -7.73
C VAL A 883 -13.57 -18.89 -7.44
N PHE A 884 -12.96 -18.17 -6.50
CA PHE A 884 -13.39 -16.82 -6.11
C PHE A 884 -12.37 -15.78 -6.58
N MET A 885 -12.84 -14.69 -7.18
CA MET A 885 -11.98 -13.65 -7.78
C MET A 885 -12.51 -12.25 -7.43
N PRO A 886 -11.68 -11.32 -6.91
CA PRO A 886 -12.10 -9.95 -6.66
C PRO A 886 -12.50 -9.22 -7.95
N GLU A 887 -13.45 -8.29 -7.83
CA GLU A 887 -14.04 -7.53 -8.94
C GLU A 887 -12.99 -6.83 -9.82
N ASP A 888 -11.95 -6.25 -9.21
CA ASP A 888 -10.97 -5.38 -9.86
C ASP A 888 -9.75 -6.11 -10.44
N MET A 889 -9.76 -7.45 -10.47
CA MET A 889 -8.64 -8.26 -10.96
C MET A 889 -8.94 -9.05 -12.24
N VAL A 890 -10.19 -9.49 -12.44
CA VAL A 890 -10.58 -10.30 -13.61
C VAL A 890 -11.85 -9.81 -14.24
N PHE A 891 -12.94 -9.73 -13.49
CA PHE A 891 -14.25 -9.40 -14.04
C PHE A 891 -14.28 -7.98 -14.62
N HIS A 892 -13.85 -7.01 -13.84
CA HIS A 892 -13.82 -5.60 -14.23
C HIS A 892 -12.42 -5.12 -14.61
N ALA A 893 -11.78 -5.84 -15.54
CA ALA A 893 -10.45 -5.53 -16.05
C ALA A 893 -10.46 -5.29 -17.57
N ASN A 894 -9.75 -4.28 -18.06
CA ASN A 894 -9.70 -3.94 -19.48
C ASN A 894 -8.60 -4.73 -20.20
N ILE A 895 -8.91 -5.97 -20.57
CA ILE A 895 -8.01 -6.86 -21.32
C ILE A 895 -7.91 -6.50 -22.82
N GLN A 896 -8.73 -5.58 -23.32
CA GLN A 896 -8.73 -5.17 -24.74
C GLN A 896 -7.72 -4.07 -25.03
N ALA A 897 -7.27 -3.34 -24.01
CA ALA A 897 -6.27 -2.27 -24.13
C ALA A 897 -4.93 -2.79 -24.67
N ASP A 898 -4.47 -3.94 -24.19
CA ASP A 898 -3.30 -4.64 -24.71
C ASP A 898 -3.58 -6.14 -24.81
N LYS A 899 -3.78 -6.62 -26.04
CA LYS A 899 -4.05 -8.03 -26.32
C LYS A 899 -2.90 -8.97 -25.91
N LYS A 900 -1.72 -8.44 -25.56
CA LYS A 900 -0.61 -9.21 -25.00
C LYS A 900 -0.80 -9.55 -23.52
N GLN A 901 -1.84 -9.02 -22.88
CA GLN A 901 -2.12 -9.15 -21.44
C GLN A 901 -3.40 -9.95 -21.20
N ASP A 902 -3.44 -11.20 -21.68
CA ASP A 902 -4.57 -12.12 -21.43
C ASP A 902 -4.53 -12.66 -19.99
N VAL A 903 -4.94 -11.82 -19.06
CA VAL A 903 -4.91 -12.10 -17.61
C VAL A 903 -5.99 -13.08 -17.20
N ILE A 904 -7.02 -13.27 -18.03
CA ILE A 904 -7.98 -14.33 -17.81
C ILE A 904 -7.29 -15.69 -17.98
N ASN A 905 -6.41 -15.84 -18.99
CA ASN A 905 -5.60 -17.04 -19.06
C ASN A 905 -4.60 -17.14 -17.89
N GLU A 906 -3.97 -16.02 -17.50
CA GLU A 906 -3.06 -15.99 -16.33
C GLU A 906 -3.75 -16.51 -15.07
N LEU A 907 -5.00 -16.08 -14.83
CA LEU A 907 -5.63 -16.29 -13.54
C LEU A 907 -6.65 -17.44 -13.55
N ALA A 908 -7.56 -17.51 -14.51
CA ALA A 908 -8.58 -18.55 -14.52
C ALA A 908 -8.00 -19.93 -14.81
N GLY A 909 -7.09 -20.03 -15.78
CA GLY A 909 -6.41 -21.28 -16.13
C GLY A 909 -5.49 -21.77 -15.00
N HIS A 910 -4.68 -20.89 -14.43
CA HIS A 910 -3.83 -21.18 -13.26
C HIS A 910 -4.66 -21.70 -12.09
N GLU A 911 -5.71 -20.97 -11.69
CA GLU A 911 -6.53 -21.32 -10.53
C GLU A 911 -7.30 -22.63 -10.74
N LEU A 912 -7.88 -22.84 -11.91
CA LEU A 912 -8.57 -24.09 -12.21
C LEU A 912 -7.58 -25.28 -12.25
N SER A 913 -6.32 -25.07 -12.65
CA SER A 913 -5.30 -26.12 -12.64
C SER A 913 -4.94 -26.63 -11.24
N HIS A 914 -5.11 -25.81 -10.18
CA HIS A 914 -4.89 -26.24 -8.80
C HIS A 914 -5.76 -27.44 -8.37
N LEU A 915 -6.82 -27.74 -9.11
CA LEU A 915 -7.66 -28.93 -8.87
C LEU A 915 -6.87 -30.22 -9.14
N TRP A 916 -5.87 -30.19 -10.03
CA TRP A 916 -4.86 -31.24 -10.17
C TRP A 916 -3.68 -30.97 -9.22
N TRP A 917 -3.29 -29.70 -9.06
CA TRP A 917 -2.14 -29.28 -8.26
C TRP A 917 -2.53 -28.76 -6.86
N GLY A 918 -2.72 -29.69 -5.90
CA GLY A 918 -2.80 -29.38 -4.46
C GLY A 918 -4.20 -29.31 -3.85
N ASN A 919 -5.25 -28.95 -4.59
CA ASN A 919 -6.61 -28.79 -4.02
C ASN A 919 -7.49 -30.04 -4.07
N SER A 920 -7.08 -31.13 -4.74
CA SER A 920 -7.85 -32.38 -4.77
C SER A 920 -6.97 -33.63 -4.92
N GLN A 921 -6.22 -33.79 -6.02
CA GLN A 921 -5.57 -35.07 -6.32
C GLN A 921 -4.33 -35.38 -5.47
N ILE A 922 -3.56 -34.34 -5.14
CA ILE A 922 -2.36 -34.43 -4.29
C ILE A 922 -2.50 -33.48 -3.11
N ASN A 923 -1.82 -33.80 -2.01
CA ASN A 923 -1.78 -32.96 -0.80
C ASN A 923 -0.33 -32.92 -0.28
N PRO A 924 0.51 -32.00 -0.78
CA PRO A 924 1.87 -31.82 -0.29
C PRO A 924 1.89 -31.58 1.23
N ASP A 925 2.86 -32.12 1.95
CA ASP A 925 3.05 -31.78 3.35
C ASP A 925 3.81 -30.44 3.51
N ASN A 926 3.70 -29.83 4.68
CA ASN A 926 4.37 -28.55 4.95
C ASN A 926 5.89 -28.76 5.11
N ARG A 927 6.62 -28.61 3.99
CA ARG A 927 8.08 -28.72 3.87
C ARG A 927 8.63 -27.78 2.81
N GLU A 928 9.94 -27.53 2.83
CA GLU A 928 10.64 -26.82 1.75
C GLU A 928 10.32 -27.46 0.39
N GLY A 929 10.03 -26.64 -0.63
CA GLY A 929 9.69 -27.12 -1.97
C GLY A 929 8.25 -27.57 -2.16
N SER A 930 7.42 -27.65 -1.12
CA SER A 930 5.99 -28.01 -1.27
C SER A 930 5.25 -27.09 -2.24
N VAL A 931 5.60 -25.80 -2.27
CA VAL A 931 5.01 -24.78 -3.15
C VAL A 931 5.37 -25.02 -4.63
N MET A 932 6.47 -25.73 -4.93
CA MET A 932 6.78 -26.14 -6.30
C MET A 932 5.68 -27.08 -6.85
N LEU A 933 5.10 -27.92 -6.00
CA LEU A 933 4.06 -28.87 -6.41
C LEU A 933 2.69 -28.21 -6.64
N THR A 934 2.50 -26.97 -6.18
CA THR A 934 1.24 -26.24 -6.34
C THR A 934 1.39 -25.11 -7.35
N GLU A 935 2.31 -24.17 -7.12
CA GLU A 935 2.42 -22.93 -7.90
C GLU A 935 3.24 -23.11 -9.16
N THR A 936 4.40 -23.78 -9.09
CA THR A 936 5.24 -23.99 -10.29
C THR A 936 4.51 -24.82 -11.35
N LEU A 937 3.77 -25.85 -10.93
CA LEU A 937 2.99 -26.68 -11.84
C LEU A 937 1.77 -25.96 -12.42
N ALA A 938 1.11 -25.12 -11.63
CA ALA A 938 0.02 -24.27 -12.11
C ALA A 938 0.52 -23.24 -13.13
N MET A 939 1.66 -22.58 -12.86
CA MET A 939 2.32 -21.69 -13.81
C MET A 939 2.74 -22.39 -15.10
N TYR A 940 3.26 -23.63 -15.03
CA TYR A 940 3.56 -24.40 -16.24
C TYR A 940 2.30 -24.65 -17.07
N THR A 941 1.20 -25.02 -16.40
CA THR A 941 -0.10 -25.25 -17.05
C THR A 941 -0.60 -23.97 -17.72
N GLU A 942 -0.52 -22.83 -17.02
CA GLU A 942 -0.83 -21.50 -17.56
C GLU A 942 -0.03 -21.21 -18.84
N MET A 943 1.29 -21.45 -18.84
CA MET A 943 2.14 -21.21 -20.01
C MET A 943 1.78 -22.11 -21.20
N MET A 944 1.40 -23.37 -20.97
CA MET A 944 0.99 -24.28 -22.05
C MET A 944 -0.37 -23.88 -22.63
N LEU A 945 -1.30 -23.42 -21.79
CA LEU A 945 -2.57 -22.84 -22.25
C LEU A 945 -2.34 -21.57 -23.06
N TYR A 946 -1.46 -20.69 -22.57
CA TYR A 946 -1.09 -19.45 -23.26
C TYR A 946 -0.47 -19.75 -24.63
N LYS A 947 0.42 -20.74 -24.71
CA LYS A 947 0.99 -21.22 -25.98
C LYS A 947 -0.07 -21.73 -26.94
N LYS A 948 -1.08 -22.44 -26.45
CA LYS A 948 -2.18 -22.98 -27.28
C LYS A 948 -3.07 -21.87 -27.84
N MET A 949 -3.30 -20.82 -27.07
CA MET A 949 -4.14 -19.67 -27.45
C MET A 949 -3.40 -18.69 -28.37
N HIS A 950 -2.16 -18.35 -28.02
CA HIS A 950 -1.43 -17.21 -28.61
C HIS A 950 -0.16 -17.61 -29.38
N GLY A 951 0.22 -18.89 -29.36
CA GLY A 951 1.42 -19.41 -30.00
C GLY A 951 2.68 -19.34 -29.15
N ARG A 952 3.73 -20.04 -29.60
CA ARG A 952 5.02 -20.17 -28.87
C ARG A 952 5.74 -18.83 -28.71
N GLU A 953 5.76 -18.00 -29.73
CA GLU A 953 6.47 -16.71 -29.69
C GLU A 953 5.91 -15.80 -28.57
N LYS A 954 4.59 -15.70 -28.48
CA LYS A 954 3.91 -14.95 -27.42
C LYS A 954 4.14 -15.53 -26.03
N MET A 955 4.14 -16.85 -25.89
CA MET A 955 4.51 -17.50 -24.63
C MET A 955 5.96 -17.16 -24.22
N MET A 956 6.91 -17.11 -25.17
CA MET A 956 8.29 -16.73 -24.86
C MET A 956 8.44 -15.26 -24.48
N GLU A 957 7.69 -14.33 -25.09
CA GLU A 957 7.61 -12.94 -24.62
C GLU A 957 7.13 -12.88 -23.16
N ARG A 958 6.16 -13.73 -22.79
CA ARG A 958 5.65 -13.80 -21.41
C ARG A 958 6.67 -14.38 -20.44
N ILE A 959 7.42 -15.40 -20.85
CA ILE A 959 8.50 -15.95 -20.04
C ILE A 959 9.59 -14.91 -19.77
N GLN A 960 9.93 -14.04 -20.73
CA GLN A 960 10.88 -12.95 -20.51
C GLN A 960 10.41 -11.99 -19.40
N VAL A 961 9.09 -11.72 -19.30
CA VAL A 961 8.53 -10.93 -18.19
C VAL A 961 8.74 -11.64 -16.85
N HIS A 962 8.54 -12.96 -16.79
CA HIS A 962 8.80 -13.74 -15.57
C HIS A 962 10.30 -13.77 -15.21
N GLU A 963 11.20 -13.93 -16.18
CA GLU A 963 12.64 -13.83 -15.95
C GLU A 963 13.02 -12.47 -15.37
N GLN A 964 12.41 -11.40 -15.88
CA GLN A 964 12.60 -10.04 -15.40
C GLN A 964 12.10 -9.86 -13.95
N ILE A 965 10.91 -10.39 -13.62
CA ILE A 965 10.39 -10.40 -12.24
C ILE A 965 11.36 -11.11 -11.31
N TYR A 966 11.82 -12.31 -11.69
CA TYR A 966 12.80 -13.07 -10.93
C TYR A 966 14.11 -12.30 -10.74
N ASP A 967 14.67 -11.72 -11.80
CA ASP A 967 15.91 -10.97 -11.71
C ASP A 967 15.81 -9.70 -10.87
N ASN A 968 14.62 -9.11 -10.77
CA ASN A 968 14.38 -7.93 -9.95
C ASN A 968 14.23 -8.27 -8.46
N GLU A 969 13.65 -9.43 -8.14
CA GLU A 969 13.36 -9.82 -6.76
C GLU A 969 14.41 -10.74 -6.12
N LYS A 970 15.21 -11.48 -6.90
CA LYS A 970 16.18 -12.48 -6.40
C LYS A 970 17.22 -11.96 -5.40
N GLY A 971 17.46 -10.65 -5.39
CA GLY A 971 18.37 -9.98 -4.45
C GLY A 971 17.66 -9.33 -3.25
N LEU A 972 16.33 -9.42 -3.17
CA LEU A 972 15.50 -8.85 -2.10
C LEU A 972 15.11 -9.90 -1.06
N SER A 973 15.29 -11.19 -1.33
CA SER A 973 15.12 -12.29 -0.38
C SER A 973 16.28 -13.28 -0.49
N GLU A 974 16.28 -14.34 0.33
CA GLU A 974 17.19 -15.46 0.13
C GLU A 974 16.91 -16.15 -1.22
N ASN A 975 17.94 -16.27 -2.06
CA ASN A 975 17.83 -16.95 -3.36
C ASN A 975 18.08 -18.45 -3.19
N VAL A 976 17.01 -19.23 -3.16
CA VAL A 976 17.04 -20.68 -2.99
C VAL A 976 16.71 -21.43 -4.29
N PRO A 977 17.17 -22.68 -4.48
CA PRO A 977 16.71 -23.52 -5.57
C PRO A 977 15.19 -23.76 -5.55
N ILE A 978 14.57 -23.99 -6.72
CA ILE A 978 13.11 -24.18 -6.86
C ILE A 978 12.61 -25.32 -5.98
N TYR A 979 13.35 -26.44 -5.90
CA TYR A 979 12.95 -27.60 -5.09
C TYR A 979 12.95 -27.35 -3.57
N LYS A 980 13.44 -26.20 -3.12
CA LYS A 980 13.44 -25.72 -1.73
C LYS A 980 12.60 -24.47 -1.52
N ALA A 981 12.07 -23.89 -2.59
CA ALA A 981 11.29 -22.65 -2.52
C ALA A 981 10.09 -22.80 -1.57
N THR A 982 9.84 -21.75 -0.80
CA THR A 982 8.72 -21.65 0.13
C THR A 982 7.73 -20.58 -0.35
N GLY A 983 6.61 -20.42 0.35
CA GLY A 983 5.60 -19.41 -0.01
C GLY A 983 6.08 -17.96 0.12
N GLY A 984 7.18 -17.71 0.83
CA GLY A 984 7.76 -16.36 1.00
C GLY A 984 8.54 -15.85 -0.20
N VAL A 985 8.82 -16.69 -1.20
CA VAL A 985 9.65 -16.35 -2.37
C VAL A 985 8.91 -16.59 -3.70
N PRO A 986 7.80 -15.88 -3.97
CA PRO A 986 6.95 -16.11 -5.15
C PRO A 986 7.68 -15.90 -6.48
N HIS A 987 8.66 -14.99 -6.58
CA HIS A 987 9.48 -14.86 -7.79
C HIS A 987 10.28 -16.14 -8.13
N ILE A 988 10.54 -17.00 -7.15
CA ILE A 988 11.18 -18.30 -7.38
C ILE A 988 10.13 -19.35 -7.74
N SER A 989 9.09 -19.52 -6.91
CA SER A 989 8.09 -20.58 -7.11
C SER A 989 7.18 -20.33 -8.32
N TYR A 990 6.86 -19.09 -8.65
CA TYR A 990 6.06 -18.73 -9.83
C TYR A 990 6.97 -18.47 -11.04
N SER A 991 7.75 -17.38 -11.00
CA SER A 991 8.44 -16.89 -12.20
C SER A 991 9.60 -17.78 -12.64
N LYS A 992 10.57 -18.06 -11.75
CA LYS A 992 11.66 -19.00 -12.06
C LYS A 992 11.13 -20.41 -12.34
N GLY A 993 10.11 -20.83 -11.59
CA GLY A 993 9.37 -22.07 -11.78
C GLY A 993 8.83 -22.23 -13.21
N ALA A 994 8.10 -21.22 -13.70
CA ALA A 994 7.55 -21.19 -15.06
C ALA A 994 8.65 -21.33 -16.11
N ALA A 995 9.70 -20.50 -16.01
CA ALA A 995 10.82 -20.53 -16.95
C ALA A 995 11.53 -21.90 -16.96
N ALA A 996 11.78 -22.48 -15.79
CA ALA A 996 12.42 -23.79 -15.66
C ALA A 996 11.58 -24.93 -16.29
N MET A 997 10.26 -24.91 -16.07
CA MET A 997 9.36 -25.91 -16.64
C MET A 997 9.21 -25.78 -18.16
N VAL A 998 9.16 -24.55 -18.69
CA VAL A 998 9.15 -24.32 -20.15
C VAL A 998 10.48 -24.76 -20.78
N GLU A 999 11.62 -24.48 -20.15
CA GLU A 999 12.90 -24.98 -20.68
C GLU A 999 13.00 -26.50 -20.59
N LEU A 1000 12.51 -27.13 -19.52
CA LEU A 1000 12.39 -28.59 -19.46
C LEU A 1000 11.56 -29.12 -20.63
N SER A 1001 10.44 -28.47 -20.95
CA SER A 1001 9.61 -28.81 -22.11
C SER A 1001 10.33 -28.65 -23.45
N ASN A 1002 11.28 -27.71 -23.58
CA ASN A 1002 12.12 -27.60 -24.78
C ASN A 1002 13.14 -28.74 -24.86
N LEU A 1003 13.71 -29.15 -23.72
CA LEU A 1003 14.77 -30.16 -23.66
C LEU A 1003 14.27 -31.58 -23.94
N ILE A 1004 13.08 -31.95 -23.45
CA ILE A 1004 12.55 -33.32 -23.58
C ILE A 1004 11.23 -33.41 -24.32
N GLY A 1005 10.62 -32.29 -24.72
CA GLY A 1005 9.31 -32.24 -25.36
C GLY A 1005 8.15 -32.17 -24.35
N GLU A 1006 7.10 -31.42 -24.71
CA GLU A 1006 5.91 -31.21 -23.88
C GLU A 1006 5.21 -32.52 -23.51
N GLU A 1007 5.05 -33.45 -24.46
CA GLU A 1007 4.39 -34.73 -24.22
C GLU A 1007 5.10 -35.56 -23.15
N ASN A 1008 6.44 -35.53 -23.13
CA ASN A 1008 7.24 -36.25 -22.14
C ASN A 1008 7.16 -35.58 -20.76
N VAL A 1009 7.15 -34.24 -20.70
CA VAL A 1009 6.89 -33.52 -19.45
C VAL A 1009 5.50 -33.85 -18.92
N ASN A 1010 4.47 -33.75 -19.74
CA ASN A 1010 3.09 -34.06 -19.36
C ASN A 1010 2.93 -35.53 -18.93
N THR A 1011 3.64 -36.46 -19.57
CA THR A 1011 3.67 -37.87 -19.16
C THR A 1011 4.33 -38.05 -17.80
N ALA A 1012 5.42 -37.34 -17.51
CA ALA A 1012 6.05 -37.34 -16.19
C ALA A 1012 5.11 -36.75 -15.12
N LEU A 1013 4.41 -35.66 -15.41
CA LEU A 1013 3.43 -35.04 -14.50
C LEU A 1013 2.23 -35.95 -14.24
N LYS A 1014 1.73 -36.64 -15.27
CA LYS A 1014 0.67 -37.66 -15.12
C LYS A 1014 1.13 -38.83 -14.26
N SER A 1015 2.36 -39.29 -14.47
CA SER A 1015 2.97 -40.36 -13.66
C SER A 1015 3.14 -39.92 -12.21
N PHE A 1016 3.57 -38.67 -11.98
CA PHE A 1016 3.65 -38.06 -10.66
C PHE A 1016 2.30 -38.08 -9.95
N LEU A 1017 1.22 -37.62 -10.59
CA LEU A 1017 -0.12 -37.65 -10.01
C LEU A 1017 -0.55 -39.07 -9.65
N ASN A 1018 -0.37 -40.04 -10.54
CA ASN A 1018 -0.76 -41.42 -10.32
C ASN A 1018 0.03 -42.10 -9.18
N ASN A 1019 1.32 -41.81 -9.08
CA ASN A 1019 2.21 -42.41 -8.08
C ASN A 1019 2.13 -41.74 -6.70
N ASN A 1020 1.51 -40.55 -6.61
CA ASN A 1020 1.46 -39.74 -5.40
C ASN A 1020 0.06 -39.29 -5.00
N GLN A 1021 -0.96 -40.08 -5.37
CA GLN A 1021 -2.33 -39.81 -4.94
C GLN A 1021 -2.43 -39.83 -3.42
N TYR A 1022 -3.26 -38.94 -2.88
CA TYR A 1022 -3.62 -38.96 -1.46
C TYR A 1022 -4.07 -40.38 -1.04
N PRO A 1023 -3.63 -40.93 0.12
CA PRO A 1023 -3.10 -40.22 1.30
C PRO A 1023 -1.59 -40.05 1.38
N LYS A 1024 -0.84 -40.42 0.34
CA LYS A 1024 0.59 -40.08 0.25
C LYS A 1024 0.72 -38.55 0.13
N LYS A 1025 1.64 -37.96 0.91
CA LYS A 1025 1.96 -36.53 0.81
C LYS A 1025 3.29 -36.36 0.05
N PRO A 1026 3.25 -35.99 -1.25
CA PRO A 1026 4.46 -35.90 -2.06
C PRO A 1026 5.36 -34.72 -1.68
N SER A 1027 6.64 -34.87 -1.98
CA SER A 1027 7.69 -33.85 -1.89
C SER A 1027 8.12 -33.36 -3.28
N SER A 1028 8.85 -32.24 -3.34
CA SER A 1028 9.47 -31.75 -4.58
C SER A 1028 10.41 -32.78 -5.23
N LEU A 1029 11.02 -33.65 -4.42
CA LEU A 1029 11.91 -34.72 -4.89
C LEU A 1029 11.15 -35.83 -5.62
N ASP A 1030 9.92 -36.15 -5.20
CA ASP A 1030 9.07 -37.13 -5.91
C ASP A 1030 8.81 -36.67 -7.34
N LEU A 1031 8.54 -35.38 -7.55
CA LEU A 1031 8.36 -34.78 -8.87
C LEU A 1031 9.65 -34.82 -9.71
N ILE A 1032 10.78 -34.41 -9.12
CA ILE A 1032 12.07 -34.44 -9.82
C ILE A 1032 12.44 -35.86 -10.25
N ASN A 1033 12.12 -36.87 -9.44
CA ASN A 1033 12.34 -38.26 -9.79
C ASN A 1033 11.53 -38.70 -11.02
N GLU A 1034 10.31 -38.20 -11.20
CA GLU A 1034 9.53 -38.46 -12.42
C GLU A 1034 10.15 -37.76 -13.64
N PHE A 1035 10.70 -36.55 -13.48
CA PHE A 1035 11.47 -35.90 -14.56
C PHE A 1035 12.72 -36.69 -14.95
N TYR A 1036 13.43 -37.30 -13.99
CA TYR A 1036 14.57 -38.16 -14.31
C TYR A 1036 14.18 -39.43 -15.08
N LYS A 1037 12.99 -39.98 -14.83
CA LYS A 1037 12.48 -41.13 -15.58
C LYS A 1037 12.16 -40.76 -17.04
N ALA A 1038 11.68 -39.53 -17.27
CA ALA A 1038 11.42 -39.02 -18.61
C ALA A 1038 12.68 -38.52 -19.35
N ALA A 1039 13.82 -38.38 -18.66
CA ALA A 1039 15.06 -37.90 -19.27
C ALA A 1039 15.68 -38.98 -20.20
N PRO A 1040 15.95 -38.66 -21.48
CA PRO A 1040 16.45 -39.64 -22.45
C PRO A 1040 17.91 -40.05 -22.23
N ASN A 1041 18.70 -39.24 -21.53
CA ASN A 1041 20.12 -39.50 -21.27
C ASN A 1041 20.63 -38.78 -20.02
N ALA A 1042 21.86 -39.09 -19.62
CA ALA A 1042 22.51 -38.49 -18.44
C ALA A 1042 22.77 -36.98 -18.58
N SER A 1043 22.92 -36.46 -19.80
CA SER A 1043 23.12 -35.02 -20.02
C SER A 1043 21.87 -34.22 -19.66
N VAL A 1044 20.70 -34.69 -20.08
CA VAL A 1044 19.41 -34.08 -19.71
C VAL A 1044 19.17 -34.14 -18.21
N ARG A 1045 19.55 -35.23 -17.53
CA ARG A 1045 19.45 -35.30 -16.05
C ARG A 1045 20.26 -34.21 -15.35
N LYS A 1046 21.47 -33.90 -15.84
CA LYS A 1046 22.26 -32.77 -15.33
C LYS A 1046 21.58 -31.42 -15.58
N GLN A 1047 20.89 -31.27 -16.71
CA GLN A 1047 20.09 -30.06 -16.96
C GLN A 1047 18.89 -29.96 -16.00
N ILE A 1048 18.20 -31.06 -15.68
CA ILE A 1048 17.14 -31.08 -14.66
C ILE A 1048 17.70 -30.61 -13.31
N ASP A 1049 18.88 -31.10 -12.91
CA ASP A 1049 19.55 -30.63 -11.69
C ASP A 1049 19.83 -29.13 -11.74
N ARG A 1050 20.37 -28.65 -12.86
CA ARG A 1050 20.63 -27.23 -13.08
C ARG A 1050 19.36 -26.38 -12.93
N LEU A 1051 18.26 -26.78 -13.60
CA LEU A 1051 16.99 -26.04 -13.61
C LEU A 1051 16.33 -25.96 -12.22
N PHE A 1052 16.31 -27.07 -11.47
CA PHE A 1052 15.49 -27.17 -10.25
C PHE A 1052 16.28 -27.19 -8.93
N LYS A 1053 17.53 -27.66 -8.95
CA LYS A 1053 18.37 -27.83 -7.76
C LYS A 1053 19.46 -26.77 -7.59
N THR A 1054 19.59 -25.83 -8.52
CA THR A 1054 20.54 -24.72 -8.42
C THR A 1054 19.86 -23.35 -8.37
N THR A 1055 20.63 -22.33 -7.99
CA THR A 1055 20.22 -20.92 -8.00
C THR A 1055 20.56 -20.22 -9.31
N GLU A 1056 21.15 -20.92 -10.28
CA GLU A 1056 21.51 -20.36 -11.58
C GLU A 1056 20.30 -19.78 -12.32
N ASN A 1057 20.55 -18.77 -13.15
CA ASN A 1057 19.56 -18.22 -14.07
C ASN A 1057 19.24 -19.27 -15.15
N ILE A 1058 17.97 -19.32 -15.55
CA ILE A 1058 17.52 -20.21 -16.63
C ILE A 1058 18.09 -19.71 -17.95
N THR A 1059 18.58 -20.62 -18.79
CA THR A 1059 19.10 -20.28 -20.12
C THR A 1059 18.38 -21.14 -21.14
N PHE A 1060 17.63 -20.52 -22.03
CA PHE A 1060 16.88 -21.22 -23.07
C PHE A 1060 17.80 -21.75 -24.16
N THR A 1061 17.70 -23.03 -24.48
CA THR A 1061 18.42 -23.63 -25.61
C THR A 1061 17.87 -23.08 -26.94
N SER A 1062 18.72 -22.48 -27.76
CA SER A 1062 18.30 -21.99 -29.09
C SER A 1062 18.10 -23.17 -30.05
N GLU A 1063 16.88 -23.38 -30.52
CA GLU A 1063 16.63 -24.31 -31.62
C GLU A 1063 17.27 -23.75 -32.89
N SER A 1064 18.15 -24.54 -33.51
CA SER A 1064 18.78 -24.21 -34.77
C SER A 1064 17.72 -24.04 -35.86
N LYS A 1065 17.80 -22.93 -36.62
CA LYS A 1065 17.08 -22.64 -37.87
C LYS A 1065 17.38 -23.63 -39.03
N ASN A 1066 17.70 -24.89 -38.77
CA ASN A 1066 18.01 -25.87 -39.80
C ASN A 1066 16.80 -26.73 -40.17
N ALA A 1067 15.81 -26.11 -40.80
CA ALA A 1067 14.80 -26.81 -41.60
C ALA A 1067 14.33 -25.93 -42.78
N SER A 1068 15.27 -25.35 -43.54
CA SER A 1068 14.96 -24.89 -44.90
C SER A 1068 15.44 -25.93 -45.91
N THR A 1069 14.48 -26.70 -46.42
CA THR A 1069 14.39 -27.15 -47.82
C THR A 1069 15.69 -27.62 -48.49
N LYS A 1070 15.99 -28.91 -48.35
CA LYS A 1070 16.54 -29.70 -49.48
C LYS A 1070 15.36 -30.35 -50.19
N THR A 1071 14.69 -29.60 -51.05
CA THR A 1071 13.84 -30.16 -52.11
C THR A 1071 14.75 -30.40 -53.30
N ASN A 1072 15.12 -31.66 -53.50
CA ASN A 1072 15.63 -32.15 -54.78
C ASN A 1072 14.59 -31.86 -55.86
N GLN A 1073 14.99 -31.18 -56.93
CA GLN A 1073 14.48 -31.45 -58.27
C GLN A 1073 15.53 -31.05 -59.32
N LYS A 1074 15.60 -31.90 -60.34
CA LYS A 1074 16.29 -31.68 -61.62
C LYS A 1074 15.85 -30.39 -62.29
#